data_AF-A0AA91GU30-F1
#
_entry.id   AF-A0AA91GU30-F1
#
_cell.length_a   1.000
_cell.length_b   1.000
_cell.length_c   1.000
_cell.angle_alpha   90.00
_cell.angle_beta   90.00
_cell.angle_gamma   90.00
#
_symmetry.space_group_name_H-M   'P 1'
#
loop_
_entity.id
_entity.type
_entity.pdbx_description
1 polymer ?
#
loop_
_entity_poly.entity_id
_entity_poly.type
_entity_poly.pdbx_seq_one_letter_code
_entity_poly.pdbx_strand_id
1 'polypeptide(L)'
;MHHLSFALLKNRLHRFTLLTATVLVSLTAIPLTEINLGMVTASVQAQTTQNRKDEAWRLYQVGVQQYKQSQFREALETFQQVLVIFGEIGEREGEGATLNNIGEVYNVFGQYPKALEFYTQALAIAKQIGNKAEEGKTLNNIGLVYRNLGQYPKALEFLQQALTIHKQIGNKAEEGKTLNNIASVYRNLGQYPKALEFYTQALAIDKQIGNKAEEGSTLSGIGTIYSKLGQYPKALEIYTQALAIHKQIGDKAVEGTTLSGIGSVYDQLGQYPKALEFYTQALAIAKQIGNKPAEGIILNNIGLVYDRLGQYPKALEFYQQALAIAKQIGNKAGESTTLGNIGAVYRKLGQYPKALEFYTQALAIDKQIGDKAGEGTTLNNIGAVYNQLGQYPKALEVYTQALAIHKQVGNKEMEGTTLTNIGSVYLYLGRYPKALEFYTQALAIVKQIGNKAGEAAILNNIGAVYPKLGQYPKALEFYTQALAISKQIGDTAGEGTTLTNIGSVYDQLGQYPKALEFFQQALAISKQIGDTAGEGTTLTNIGSVYPKLGQYPKALEFYTQALAIAKQIGDMAGEGTTLTKIGSVYDQLGQYPKALEFYTQALAIAKQIGDTAGEGGTLSNIGVVYLSLGQYSKALEFFQQALAIHKQIGNKAGEGTTLTNIGSVYDQLGQYPKALEFFQQALAIRKQIGDTAGEGATLNNIGVVYLRLGQYPKALEFFQQALAIAKQIGNKAGEAATLNNIGAVYNNLGQYPKAEKTLFAAIEVSESLRPGLKDDQKISIFETQADSYRFLQQALVAQNKNSTALEIAERGRARAFVELLASKLSPSPNIQQIKPPTPPNIKQIQQIAQQQKATLVEYSMIYAPFQVQGKEEWHPQLYIWVVKPTGEVAFKQVDIKSLDTPLADLVAKSHTSIRARSGDVAAVPGEASANPRRKKPLQQLHQILVQPIASELPQDSNARIIFIPQAELFFVPFPALQDASGKYLIEKHTILTAPAIQVLELTHKQKINKRKAIENRLALVVGNPTMPQQLSPLPGAEQEALEIAKMLNTKALTGSKATETRVKPLMQSVDVVHLATHGLLDDFKGLGVPGAIALAPSGQDDGLLTSSEIFDMKLNADLVVLSACDTGRGDIKSDGVIGLSRSLITAGAPSIIVSLWAVSDDSTAMLMTEFYQNLRRNPDKAVALRNAMLSTMKKHYHPREWAAFTLIGEAE
;
A
#
# COMPACT_ATOMS: atom_id res chain seq x y z
N MET A 1 30.42 28.62 -41.47
CA MET A 1 31.60 29.46 -41.75
C MET A 1 32.79 28.87 -41.00
N HIS A 2 33.88 28.59 -41.74
CA HIS A 2 35.26 28.20 -41.36
C HIS A 2 35.46 26.96 -40.46
N HIS A 3 35.92 25.79 -40.97
CA HIS A 3 37.28 25.38 -41.45
C HIS A 3 38.31 25.19 -40.30
N LEU A 4 39.26 24.26 -40.30
CA LEU A 4 39.47 22.88 -40.80
C LEU A 4 40.89 22.45 -40.31
N SER A 5 41.11 21.15 -40.02
CA SER A 5 42.37 20.35 -40.15
C SER A 5 43.71 20.68 -39.45
N PHE A 6 44.37 19.64 -38.88
CA PHE A 6 45.57 18.92 -39.42
C PHE A 6 45.93 17.72 -38.47
N ALA A 7 45.77 16.44 -38.86
CA ALA A 7 46.70 15.47 -39.52
C ALA A 7 47.78 14.86 -38.60
N LEU A 8 47.98 13.53 -38.54
CA LEU A 8 48.66 12.73 -39.58
C LEU A 8 48.31 11.22 -39.57
N LEU A 9 48.13 10.69 -40.78
CA LEU A 9 47.96 9.29 -41.17
C LEU A 9 48.97 8.99 -42.30
N LYS A 10 49.59 7.80 -42.34
CA LYS A 10 50.31 7.20 -43.49
C LYS A 10 50.18 5.67 -43.34
N ASN A 11 49.86 4.83 -44.32
CA ASN A 11 49.26 4.97 -45.64
C ASN A 11 48.75 3.54 -45.99
N ARG A 12 47.61 3.43 -46.69
CA ARG A 12 47.10 2.18 -47.29
C ARG A 12 47.64 2.05 -48.72
N LEU A 13 47.68 0.83 -49.27
CA LEU A 13 47.19 0.46 -50.63
C LEU A 13 47.25 -1.09 -50.78
N HIS A 14 46.12 -1.78 -51.04
CA HIS A 14 45.68 -2.42 -52.32
C HIS A 14 46.52 -3.68 -52.72
N ARG A 15 46.03 -4.83 -53.22
CA ARG A 15 44.76 -5.28 -53.84
C ARG A 15 44.74 -6.84 -53.88
N PHE A 16 43.54 -7.41 -54.14
CA PHE A 16 43.19 -8.81 -54.45
C PHE A 16 44.06 -9.53 -55.52
N THR A 17 44.36 -10.84 -55.36
CA THR A 17 43.97 -11.96 -56.28
C THR A 17 44.39 -13.37 -55.76
N LEU A 18 43.64 -14.39 -56.23
CA LEU A 18 43.72 -15.86 -56.05
C LEU A 18 45.13 -16.50 -56.13
N LEU A 19 45.39 -17.60 -55.39
CA LEU A 19 45.38 -19.01 -55.85
C LEU A 19 46.13 -19.93 -54.84
N THR A 20 45.48 -21.04 -54.45
CA THR A 20 46.00 -22.39 -54.15
C THR A 20 47.25 -22.65 -53.29
N ALA A 21 46.99 -23.39 -52.20
CA ALA A 21 47.58 -24.67 -51.80
C ALA A 21 49.09 -24.82 -51.48
N THR A 22 49.27 -25.52 -50.34
CA THR A 22 50.44 -26.30 -49.86
C THR A 22 51.66 -25.54 -49.33
N VAL A 23 52.08 -25.95 -48.11
CA VAL A 23 53.45 -26.12 -47.55
C VAL A 23 53.34 -25.94 -46.01
N LEU A 24 53.39 -27.03 -45.25
CA LEU A 24 54.58 -27.57 -44.55
C LEU A 24 54.89 -26.79 -43.26
N VAL A 25 54.52 -27.37 -42.12
CA VAL A 25 54.84 -26.86 -40.78
C VAL A 25 56.25 -27.31 -40.41
N SER A 26 57.16 -26.34 -40.30
CA SER A 26 58.47 -26.46 -39.68
C SER A 26 58.35 -26.38 -38.16
N LEU A 27 58.72 -27.45 -37.45
CA LEU A 27 59.02 -27.40 -36.02
C LEU A 27 60.32 -26.62 -35.79
N THR A 28 60.29 -25.63 -34.89
CA THR A 28 61.50 -25.14 -34.21
C THR A 28 61.27 -25.24 -32.71
N ALA A 29 62.22 -25.89 -32.04
CA ALA A 29 62.29 -26.08 -30.60
C ALA A 29 62.95 -24.86 -29.93
N ILE A 30 62.48 -24.51 -28.72
CA ILE A 30 63.14 -23.59 -27.78
C ILE A 30 63.09 -24.28 -26.39
N PRO A 31 64.14 -24.17 -25.56
CA PRO A 31 64.54 -25.21 -24.62
C PRO A 31 63.89 -25.08 -23.24
N LEU A 32 63.76 -26.23 -22.56
CA LEU A 32 63.39 -26.33 -21.15
C LEU A 32 64.63 -26.16 -20.27
N THR A 33 64.53 -25.23 -19.33
CA THR A 33 65.48 -25.02 -18.22
C THR A 33 65.45 -26.19 -17.24
N GLU A 34 66.65 -26.64 -16.86
CA GLU A 34 66.91 -27.70 -15.89
C GLU A 34 66.33 -27.40 -14.49
N ILE A 35 65.59 -28.36 -13.94
CA ILE A 35 65.38 -28.48 -12.50
C ILE A 35 66.21 -29.67 -12.04
N ASN A 36 67.16 -29.36 -11.16
CA ASN A 36 68.08 -30.27 -10.50
C ASN A 36 67.31 -31.14 -9.49
N LEU A 37 67.26 -32.46 -9.72
CA LEU A 37 66.82 -33.45 -8.74
C LEU A 37 67.91 -34.51 -8.61
N GLY A 38 68.47 -34.58 -7.42
CA GLY A 38 69.59 -35.43 -7.04
C GLY A 38 69.32 -36.91 -7.32
N MET A 39 70.39 -37.56 -7.78
CA MET A 39 70.49 -38.98 -8.05
C MET A 39 70.02 -39.82 -6.85
N VAL A 40 69.05 -40.71 -7.10
CA VAL A 40 69.04 -42.03 -6.47
C VAL A 40 69.39 -43.02 -7.57
N THR A 41 70.63 -43.50 -7.52
CA THR A 41 71.13 -44.59 -8.35
C THR A 41 70.42 -45.89 -7.97
N ALA A 42 69.66 -46.47 -8.90
CA ALA A 42 69.31 -47.88 -8.87
C ALA A 42 69.29 -48.44 -10.30
N SER A 43 70.35 -49.20 -10.61
CA SER A 43 70.48 -50.27 -11.60
C SER A 43 69.50 -50.31 -12.77
N VAL A 44 70.02 -49.96 -13.95
CA VAL A 44 69.51 -50.39 -15.25
C VAL A 44 69.66 -51.92 -15.33
N GLN A 45 68.55 -52.63 -15.17
CA GLN A 45 68.39 -54.01 -15.59
C GLN A 45 67.32 -54.01 -16.68
N ALA A 46 67.62 -54.61 -17.83
CA ALA A 46 66.69 -54.76 -18.94
C ALA A 46 65.38 -55.41 -18.45
N GLN A 47 64.38 -54.59 -18.15
CA GLN A 47 63.03 -55.05 -17.87
C GLN A 47 62.42 -55.48 -19.19
N THR A 48 61.98 -56.73 -19.25
CA THR A 48 61.14 -57.24 -20.33
C THR A 48 59.93 -56.31 -20.52
N THR A 49 59.46 -56.12 -21.75
CA THR A 49 58.27 -55.31 -22.07
C THR A 49 57.06 -55.67 -21.19
N GLN A 50 56.98 -56.92 -20.73
CA GLN A 50 55.97 -57.41 -19.79
C GLN A 50 56.07 -56.80 -18.39
N ASN A 51 57.26 -56.67 -17.81
CA ASN A 51 57.44 -56.05 -16.48
C ASN A 51 57.05 -54.57 -16.47
N ARG A 52 57.37 -53.83 -17.55
CA ARG A 52 56.94 -52.44 -17.74
C ARG A 52 55.42 -52.32 -17.96
N LYS A 53 54.80 -53.29 -18.64
CA LYS A 53 53.34 -53.35 -18.81
C LYS A 53 52.61 -53.55 -17.48
N ASP A 54 53.08 -54.48 -16.65
CA ASP A 54 52.47 -54.75 -15.34
C ASP A 54 52.65 -53.57 -14.37
N GLU A 55 53.80 -52.90 -14.42
CA GLU A 55 54.05 -51.66 -13.67
C GLU A 55 53.11 -50.52 -14.10
N ALA A 56 52.92 -50.32 -15.40
CA ALA A 56 52.01 -49.29 -15.93
C ALA A 56 50.56 -49.53 -15.50
N TRP A 57 50.07 -50.77 -15.57
CA TRP A 57 48.72 -51.11 -15.10
C TRP A 57 48.57 -50.99 -13.59
N ARG A 58 49.61 -51.29 -12.81
CA ARG A 58 49.61 -51.06 -11.36
C ARG A 58 49.51 -49.56 -11.04
N LEU A 59 50.34 -48.73 -11.67
CA LEU A 59 50.31 -47.27 -11.51
C LEU A 59 48.99 -46.67 -12.00
N TYR A 60 48.42 -47.21 -13.09
CA TYR A 60 47.09 -46.83 -13.56
C TYR A 60 46.03 -47.06 -12.48
N GLN A 61 46.05 -48.22 -11.81
CA GLN A 61 45.13 -48.49 -10.69
C GLN A 61 45.37 -47.57 -9.50
N VAL A 62 46.63 -47.21 -9.20
CA VAL A 62 46.95 -46.18 -8.18
C VAL A 62 46.31 -44.84 -8.56
N GLY A 63 46.47 -44.40 -9.80
CA GLY A 63 45.85 -43.17 -10.31
C GLY A 63 44.32 -43.22 -10.21
N VAL A 64 43.70 -44.35 -10.55
CA VAL A 64 42.24 -44.54 -10.39
C VAL A 64 41.82 -44.48 -8.92
N GLN A 65 42.60 -45.03 -7.99
CA GLN A 65 42.29 -44.95 -6.56
C GLN A 65 42.48 -43.53 -6.02
N GLN A 66 43.55 -42.83 -6.40
CA GLN A 66 43.75 -41.41 -6.07
C GLN A 66 42.57 -40.56 -6.58
N TYR A 67 42.13 -40.81 -7.81
CA TYR A 67 40.96 -40.15 -8.38
C TYR A 67 39.68 -40.42 -7.57
N LYS A 68 39.42 -41.70 -7.21
CA LYS A 68 38.28 -42.07 -6.36
C LYS A 68 38.34 -41.44 -4.96
N GLN A 69 39.54 -41.23 -4.43
CA GLN A 69 39.78 -40.54 -3.16
C GLN A 69 39.78 -39.01 -3.30
N SER A 70 39.40 -38.47 -4.47
CA SER A 70 39.40 -37.03 -4.78
C SER A 70 40.77 -36.35 -4.69
N GLN A 71 41.87 -37.12 -4.77
CA GLN A 71 43.25 -36.63 -4.86
C GLN A 71 43.56 -36.30 -6.32
N PHE A 72 42.85 -35.32 -6.88
CA PHE A 72 42.85 -35.08 -8.32
C PHE A 72 44.20 -34.59 -8.87
N ARG A 73 45.01 -33.89 -8.08
CA ARG A 73 46.34 -33.42 -8.52
C ARG A 73 47.32 -34.58 -8.58
N GLU A 74 47.34 -35.39 -7.54
CA GLU A 74 48.16 -36.59 -7.43
C GLU A 74 47.75 -37.61 -8.49
N ALA A 75 46.45 -37.78 -8.72
CA ALA A 75 45.92 -38.62 -9.80
C ALA A 75 46.37 -38.11 -11.17
N LEU A 76 46.37 -36.80 -11.43
CA LEU A 76 46.85 -36.23 -12.68
C LEU A 76 48.33 -36.54 -12.92
N GLU A 77 49.16 -36.35 -11.90
CA GLU A 77 50.59 -36.64 -11.97
C GLU A 77 50.84 -38.13 -12.23
N THR A 78 50.15 -39.00 -11.50
CA THR A 78 50.23 -40.46 -11.70
C THR A 78 49.77 -40.86 -13.10
N PHE A 79 48.64 -40.33 -13.59
CA PHE A 79 48.17 -40.64 -14.93
C PHE A 79 49.10 -40.10 -16.03
N GLN A 80 49.75 -38.95 -15.83
CA GLN A 80 50.76 -38.43 -16.77
C GLN A 80 51.98 -39.36 -16.85
N GLN A 81 52.43 -39.90 -15.71
CA GLN A 81 53.50 -40.90 -15.68
C GLN A 81 53.08 -42.20 -16.40
N VAL A 82 51.87 -42.68 -16.11
CA VAL A 82 51.30 -43.88 -16.76
C VAL A 82 51.19 -43.71 -18.27
N LEU A 83 50.78 -42.53 -18.74
CA LEU A 83 50.62 -42.23 -20.17
C LEU A 83 51.96 -42.35 -20.91
N VAL A 84 53.04 -41.84 -20.33
CA VAL A 84 54.39 -41.95 -20.91
C VAL A 84 54.80 -43.42 -21.03
N ILE A 85 54.60 -44.22 -19.98
CA ILE A 85 54.98 -45.65 -19.99
C ILE A 85 54.18 -46.42 -21.03
N PHE A 86 52.85 -46.24 -21.12
CA PHE A 86 52.03 -46.91 -22.13
C PHE A 86 52.38 -46.50 -23.57
N GLY A 87 52.73 -45.22 -23.78
CA GLY A 87 53.22 -44.73 -25.07
C GLY A 87 54.55 -45.36 -25.50
N GLU A 88 55.51 -45.52 -24.57
CA GLU A 88 56.82 -46.13 -24.84
C GLU A 88 56.75 -47.62 -25.19
N ILE A 89 55.82 -48.37 -24.58
CA ILE A 89 55.67 -49.81 -24.83
C ILE A 89 54.63 -50.15 -25.92
N GLY A 90 53.98 -49.14 -26.51
CA GLY A 90 52.99 -49.31 -27.57
C GLY A 90 51.66 -49.93 -27.13
N GLU A 91 51.28 -49.81 -25.85
CA GLU A 91 50.03 -50.33 -25.30
C GLU A 91 48.89 -49.34 -25.57
N ARG A 92 48.21 -49.52 -26.72
CA ARG A 92 47.17 -48.59 -27.17
C ARG A 92 45.91 -48.59 -26.31
N GLU A 93 45.56 -49.70 -25.66
CA GLU A 93 44.36 -49.77 -24.83
C GLU A 93 44.52 -48.97 -23.53
N GLY A 94 45.66 -49.16 -22.86
CA GLY A 94 46.08 -48.42 -21.68
C GLY A 94 46.36 -46.95 -21.98
N GLU A 95 46.94 -46.62 -23.14
CA GLU A 95 47.12 -45.23 -23.59
C GLU A 95 45.76 -44.52 -23.71
N GLY A 96 44.79 -45.13 -24.40
CA GLY A 96 43.44 -44.58 -24.56
C GLY A 96 42.70 -44.42 -23.22
N ALA A 97 42.74 -45.43 -22.36
CA ALA A 97 42.09 -45.39 -21.04
C ALA A 97 42.72 -44.32 -20.13
N THR A 98 44.05 -44.15 -20.17
CA THR A 98 44.77 -43.15 -19.38
C THR A 98 44.48 -41.73 -19.88
N LEU A 99 44.45 -41.51 -21.19
CA LEU A 99 44.04 -40.23 -21.78
C LEU A 99 42.61 -39.86 -21.39
N ASN A 100 41.68 -40.83 -21.38
CA ASN A 100 40.32 -40.59 -20.91
C ASN A 100 40.31 -40.16 -19.42
N ASN A 101 41.07 -40.81 -18.55
CA ASN A 101 41.13 -40.43 -17.13
C ASN A 101 41.82 -39.08 -16.89
N ILE A 102 42.84 -38.72 -17.68
CA ILE A 102 43.43 -37.37 -17.66
C ILE A 102 42.38 -36.32 -18.08
N GLY A 103 41.59 -36.64 -19.11
CA GLY A 103 40.43 -35.82 -19.52
C GLY A 103 39.42 -35.64 -18.37
N GLU A 104 39.13 -36.70 -17.62
CA GLU A 104 38.24 -36.65 -16.45
C GLU A 104 38.77 -35.70 -15.37
N VAL A 105 40.07 -35.77 -15.07
CA VAL A 105 40.70 -34.85 -14.11
C VAL A 105 40.64 -33.39 -14.57
N TYR A 106 40.95 -33.10 -15.83
CA TYR A 106 40.85 -31.72 -16.35
C TYR A 106 39.41 -31.21 -16.40
N ASN A 107 38.43 -32.09 -16.62
CA ASN A 107 37.02 -31.74 -16.53
C ASN A 107 36.62 -31.37 -15.09
N VAL A 108 37.12 -32.09 -14.07
CA VAL A 108 36.94 -31.75 -12.65
C VAL A 108 37.55 -30.38 -12.31
N PHE A 109 38.71 -30.05 -12.87
CA PHE A 109 39.32 -28.72 -12.72
C PHE A 109 38.63 -27.59 -13.51
N GLY A 110 37.58 -27.88 -14.27
CA GLY A 110 36.89 -26.90 -15.11
C GLY A 110 37.72 -26.42 -16.31
N GLN A 111 38.84 -27.10 -16.64
CA GLN A 111 39.67 -26.80 -17.80
C GLN A 111 39.13 -27.53 -19.04
N TYR A 112 37.89 -27.20 -19.40
CA TYR A 112 37.15 -27.88 -20.47
C TYR A 112 37.89 -27.97 -21.82
N PRO A 113 38.64 -26.96 -22.30
CA PRO A 113 39.40 -27.09 -23.53
C PRO A 113 40.47 -28.20 -23.48
N LYS A 114 41.19 -28.31 -22.36
CA LYS A 114 42.18 -29.38 -22.17
C LYS A 114 41.51 -30.74 -22.02
N ALA A 115 40.41 -30.81 -21.29
CA ALA A 115 39.64 -32.05 -21.18
C ALA A 115 39.21 -32.56 -22.57
N LEU A 116 38.68 -31.69 -23.43
CA LEU A 116 38.31 -32.04 -24.81
C LEU A 116 39.51 -32.49 -25.64
N GLU A 117 40.68 -31.87 -25.47
CA GLU A 117 41.91 -32.29 -26.14
C GLU A 117 42.26 -33.75 -25.84
N PHE A 118 42.34 -34.10 -24.54
CA PHE A 118 42.66 -35.46 -24.10
C PHE A 118 41.56 -36.47 -24.46
N TYR A 119 40.28 -36.11 -24.32
CA TYR A 119 39.19 -37.00 -24.74
C TYR A 119 39.16 -37.23 -26.25
N THR A 120 39.52 -36.24 -27.07
CA THR A 120 39.56 -36.40 -28.53
C THR A 120 40.68 -37.37 -28.93
N GLN A 121 41.83 -37.31 -28.26
CA GLN A 121 42.92 -38.28 -28.45
C GLN A 121 42.50 -39.69 -28.01
N ALA A 122 41.89 -39.83 -26.83
CA ALA A 122 41.34 -41.10 -26.33
C ALA A 122 40.31 -41.71 -27.29
N LEU A 123 39.40 -40.88 -27.82
CA LEU A 123 38.36 -41.32 -28.76
C LEU A 123 38.96 -41.83 -30.08
N ALA A 124 40.00 -41.16 -30.60
CA ALA A 124 40.70 -41.58 -31.80
C ALA A 124 41.33 -42.98 -31.63
N ILE A 125 41.98 -43.21 -30.49
CA ILE A 125 42.58 -44.50 -30.15
C ILE A 125 41.51 -45.58 -29.98
N ALA A 126 40.44 -45.32 -29.23
CA ALA A 126 39.34 -46.28 -29.02
C ALA A 126 38.71 -46.73 -30.36
N LYS A 127 38.53 -45.79 -31.31
CA LYS A 127 38.07 -46.11 -32.67
C LYS A 127 39.09 -46.91 -33.46
N GLN A 128 40.38 -46.59 -33.36
CA GLN A 128 41.46 -47.28 -34.06
C GLN A 128 41.56 -48.77 -33.64
N ILE A 129 41.42 -49.06 -32.35
CA ILE A 129 41.52 -50.44 -31.82
C ILE A 129 40.18 -51.18 -31.80
N GLY A 130 39.08 -50.54 -32.21
CA GLY A 130 37.74 -51.14 -32.25
C GLY A 130 37.09 -51.36 -30.87
N ASN A 131 37.58 -50.71 -29.80
CA ASN A 131 37.03 -50.86 -28.46
C ASN A 131 35.75 -50.04 -28.30
N LYS A 132 34.59 -50.68 -28.55
CA LYS A 132 33.27 -50.03 -28.47
C LYS A 132 32.89 -49.58 -27.05
N ALA A 133 33.38 -50.26 -26.01
CA ALA A 133 33.09 -49.87 -24.63
C ALA A 133 33.77 -48.54 -24.27
N GLU A 134 35.07 -48.39 -24.57
CA GLU A 134 35.79 -47.13 -24.35
C GLU A 134 35.38 -46.03 -25.34
N GLU A 135 35.00 -46.37 -26.58
CA GLU A 135 34.42 -45.41 -27.52
C GLU A 135 33.14 -44.78 -26.95
N GLY A 136 32.20 -45.61 -26.47
CA GLY A 136 30.95 -45.14 -25.86
C GLY A 136 31.19 -44.28 -24.61
N LYS A 137 32.08 -44.73 -23.71
CA LYS A 137 32.45 -44.00 -22.49
C LYS A 137 33.08 -42.63 -22.80
N THR A 138 34.03 -42.60 -23.73
CA THR A 138 34.72 -41.35 -24.12
C THR A 138 33.75 -40.37 -24.79
N LEU A 139 32.85 -40.85 -25.67
CA LEU A 139 31.80 -40.01 -26.26
C LEU A 139 30.85 -39.43 -25.21
N ASN A 140 30.47 -40.22 -24.20
CA ASN A 140 29.66 -39.74 -23.08
C ASN A 140 30.39 -38.63 -22.29
N ASN A 141 31.69 -38.80 -22.04
CA ASN A 141 32.53 -37.81 -21.38
C ASN A 141 32.71 -36.52 -22.20
N ILE A 142 32.87 -36.61 -23.53
CA ILE A 142 32.90 -35.44 -24.43
C ILE A 142 31.56 -34.70 -24.37
N GLY A 143 30.45 -35.44 -24.43
CA GLY A 143 29.10 -34.89 -24.31
C GLY A 143 28.89 -34.15 -22.99
N LEU A 144 29.43 -34.69 -21.88
CA LEU A 144 29.41 -34.06 -20.57
C LEU A 144 30.16 -32.71 -20.55
N VAL A 145 31.33 -32.63 -21.19
CA VAL A 145 32.11 -31.39 -21.28
C VAL A 145 31.36 -30.32 -22.10
N TYR A 146 30.79 -30.69 -23.25
CA TYR A 146 29.98 -29.75 -24.03
C TYR A 146 28.73 -29.27 -23.29
N ARG A 147 28.12 -30.12 -22.45
CA ARG A 147 27.03 -29.69 -21.55
C ARG A 147 27.51 -28.63 -20.57
N ASN A 148 28.68 -28.85 -19.96
CA ASN A 148 29.25 -27.90 -18.98
C ASN A 148 29.65 -26.57 -19.62
N LEU A 149 30.05 -26.56 -20.90
CA LEU A 149 30.28 -25.35 -21.70
C LEU A 149 28.99 -24.64 -22.17
N GLY A 150 27.80 -25.18 -21.83
CA GLY A 150 26.52 -24.65 -22.32
C GLY A 150 26.26 -24.91 -23.80
N GLN A 151 27.09 -25.71 -24.48
CA GLN A 151 26.93 -26.07 -25.90
C GLN A 151 26.00 -27.30 -26.04
N TYR A 152 24.75 -27.14 -25.59
CA TYR A 152 23.78 -28.23 -25.48
C TYR A 152 23.52 -29.02 -26.78
N PRO A 153 23.46 -28.40 -27.98
CA PRO A 153 23.27 -29.16 -29.22
C PRO A 153 24.41 -30.16 -29.49
N LYS A 154 25.67 -29.72 -29.30
CA LYS A 154 26.83 -30.61 -29.44
C LYS A 154 26.86 -31.67 -28.34
N ALA A 155 26.49 -31.31 -27.10
CA ALA A 155 26.39 -32.27 -26.02
C ALA A 155 25.43 -33.42 -26.38
N LEU A 156 24.24 -33.09 -26.89
CA LEU A 156 23.26 -34.08 -27.32
C LEU A 156 23.78 -34.96 -28.45
N GLU A 157 24.50 -34.40 -29.42
CA GLU A 157 25.10 -35.16 -30.53
C GLU A 157 26.02 -36.29 -30.02
N PHE A 158 27.00 -35.95 -29.16
CA PHE A 158 27.94 -36.92 -28.61
C PHE A 158 27.27 -37.92 -27.65
N LEU A 159 26.34 -37.45 -26.80
CA LEU A 159 25.62 -38.32 -25.87
C LEU A 159 24.69 -39.31 -26.60
N GLN A 160 24.08 -38.92 -27.73
CA GLN A 160 23.24 -39.82 -28.53
C GLN A 160 24.06 -40.89 -29.25
N GLN A 161 25.27 -40.55 -29.71
CA GLN A 161 26.21 -41.54 -30.24
C GLN A 161 26.62 -42.54 -29.15
N ALA A 162 27.00 -42.05 -27.96
CA ALA A 162 27.34 -42.89 -26.82
C ALA A 162 26.18 -43.83 -26.41
N LEU A 163 24.95 -43.30 -26.35
CA LEU A 163 23.76 -44.08 -25.98
C LEU A 163 23.51 -45.23 -26.97
N THR A 164 23.66 -44.96 -28.27
CA THR A 164 23.52 -45.99 -29.32
C THR A 164 24.53 -47.12 -29.12
N ILE A 165 25.80 -46.78 -28.84
CA ILE A 165 26.86 -47.77 -28.61
C ILE A 165 26.59 -48.59 -27.34
N HIS A 166 26.25 -47.94 -26.22
CA HIS A 166 25.97 -48.64 -24.96
C HIS A 166 24.78 -49.61 -25.08
N LYS A 167 23.75 -49.23 -25.84
CA LYS A 167 22.62 -50.12 -26.17
C LYS A 167 23.04 -51.32 -27.03
N GLN A 168 23.89 -51.10 -28.05
CA GLN A 168 24.37 -52.15 -28.94
C GLN A 168 25.22 -53.21 -28.19
N ILE A 169 26.07 -52.78 -27.26
CA ILE A 169 26.93 -53.70 -26.49
C ILE A 169 26.25 -54.25 -25.23
N GLY A 170 25.01 -53.86 -24.95
CA GLY A 170 24.24 -54.33 -23.78
C GLY A 170 24.74 -53.83 -22.43
N ASN A 171 25.54 -52.75 -22.38
CA ASN A 171 26.07 -52.20 -21.13
C ASN A 171 25.01 -51.33 -20.43
N LYS A 172 24.16 -51.97 -19.62
CA LYS A 172 23.04 -51.33 -18.92
C LYS A 172 23.48 -50.24 -17.93
N ALA A 173 24.63 -50.39 -17.28
CA ALA A 173 25.13 -49.39 -16.34
C ALA A 173 25.50 -48.07 -17.05
N GLU A 174 26.24 -48.15 -18.16
CA GLU A 174 26.61 -46.95 -18.93
C GLU A 174 25.44 -46.42 -19.78
N GLU A 175 24.49 -47.28 -20.18
CA GLU A 175 23.20 -46.86 -20.76
C GLU A 175 22.44 -45.93 -19.79
N GLY A 176 22.26 -46.34 -18.53
CA GLY A 176 21.61 -45.55 -17.49
C GLY A 176 22.29 -44.18 -17.28
N LYS A 177 23.61 -44.17 -17.11
CA LYS A 177 24.39 -42.92 -16.97
C LYS A 177 24.27 -41.98 -18.17
N THR A 178 24.29 -42.53 -19.39
CA THR A 178 24.17 -41.72 -20.61
C THR A 178 22.78 -41.11 -20.72
N LEU A 179 21.72 -41.87 -20.39
CA LEU A 179 20.35 -41.37 -20.33
C LEU A 179 20.21 -40.24 -19.29
N ASN A 180 20.83 -40.40 -18.11
CA ASN A 180 20.89 -39.35 -17.08
C ASN A 180 21.58 -38.06 -17.59
N ASN A 181 22.67 -38.20 -18.34
CA ASN A 181 23.37 -37.06 -18.93
C ASN A 181 22.53 -36.36 -20.01
N ILE A 182 21.85 -37.10 -20.88
CA ILE A 182 20.91 -36.56 -21.87
C ILE A 182 19.76 -35.82 -21.17
N ALA A 183 19.19 -36.43 -20.12
CA ALA A 183 18.15 -35.83 -19.32
C ALA A 183 18.60 -34.49 -18.71
N SER A 184 19.83 -34.43 -18.18
CA SER A 184 20.41 -33.18 -17.66
C SER A 184 20.61 -32.12 -18.73
N VAL A 185 20.91 -32.49 -19.98
CA VAL A 185 21.01 -31.50 -21.08
C VAL A 185 19.64 -30.93 -21.40
N TYR A 186 18.60 -31.77 -21.53
CA TYR A 186 17.23 -31.30 -21.75
C TYR A 186 16.71 -30.46 -20.58
N ARG A 187 17.10 -30.78 -19.34
CA ARG A 187 16.82 -29.94 -18.17
C ARG A 187 17.38 -28.54 -18.34
N ASN A 188 18.65 -28.42 -18.72
CA ASN A 188 19.32 -27.12 -18.87
C ASN A 188 18.78 -26.30 -20.05
N LEU A 189 18.22 -26.97 -21.07
CA LEU A 189 17.47 -26.34 -22.17
C LEU A 189 16.05 -25.90 -21.76
N GLY A 190 15.61 -26.18 -20.53
CA GLY A 190 14.24 -25.95 -20.07
C GLY A 190 13.20 -26.89 -20.71
N GLN A 191 13.63 -27.97 -21.38
CA GLN A 191 12.75 -29.00 -21.96
C GLN A 191 12.42 -30.06 -20.91
N TYR A 192 11.77 -29.62 -19.84
CA TYR A 192 11.48 -30.44 -18.66
C TYR A 192 10.72 -31.75 -18.94
N PRO A 193 9.71 -31.80 -19.84
CA PRO A 193 9.03 -33.06 -20.16
C PRO A 193 9.96 -34.12 -20.76
N LYS A 194 10.83 -33.72 -21.69
CA LYS A 194 11.84 -34.63 -22.27
C LYS A 194 12.86 -35.05 -21.23
N ALA A 195 13.30 -34.14 -20.38
CA ALA A 195 14.21 -34.48 -19.29
C ALA A 195 13.62 -35.56 -18.38
N LEU A 196 12.33 -35.45 -18.01
CA LEU A 196 11.62 -36.47 -17.23
C LEU A 196 11.54 -37.80 -17.95
N GLU A 197 11.31 -37.81 -19.26
CA GLU A 197 11.28 -39.05 -20.06
C GLU A 197 12.60 -39.82 -19.94
N PHE A 198 13.73 -39.15 -20.19
CA PHE A 198 15.06 -39.77 -20.11
C PHE A 198 15.44 -40.15 -18.67
N TYR A 199 15.12 -39.30 -17.68
CA TYR A 199 15.34 -39.66 -16.26
C TYR A 199 14.50 -40.86 -15.83
N THR A 200 13.27 -41.00 -16.33
CA THR A 200 12.40 -42.14 -16.00
C THR A 200 12.95 -43.45 -16.60
N GLN A 201 13.49 -43.38 -17.83
CA GLN A 201 14.17 -44.52 -18.45
C GLN A 201 15.43 -44.91 -17.67
N ALA A 202 16.26 -43.93 -17.28
CA ALA A 202 17.44 -44.18 -16.45
C ALA A 202 17.07 -44.81 -15.11
N LEU A 203 16.04 -44.27 -14.43
CA LEU A 203 15.57 -44.77 -13.14
C LEU A 203 15.11 -46.23 -13.20
N ALA A 204 14.42 -46.61 -14.28
CA ALA A 204 13.99 -47.98 -14.49
C ALA A 204 15.19 -48.94 -14.63
N ILE A 205 16.23 -48.52 -15.36
CA ILE A 205 17.46 -49.30 -15.52
C ILE A 205 18.20 -49.39 -14.18
N ASP A 206 18.39 -48.28 -13.47
CA ASP A 206 19.10 -48.24 -12.18
C ASP A 206 18.44 -49.17 -11.15
N LYS A 207 17.09 -49.17 -11.09
CA LYS A 207 16.31 -50.09 -10.26
C LYS A 207 16.47 -51.55 -10.70
N GLN A 208 16.45 -51.82 -12.00
CA GLN A 208 16.60 -53.16 -12.56
C GLN A 208 17.95 -53.79 -12.21
N ILE A 209 19.03 -53.01 -12.28
CA ILE A 209 20.39 -53.49 -11.99
C ILE A 209 20.78 -53.36 -10.51
N GLY A 210 19.89 -52.82 -9.66
CA GLY A 210 20.12 -52.64 -8.23
C GLY A 210 21.15 -51.56 -7.88
N ASN A 211 21.42 -50.62 -8.78
CA ASN A 211 22.42 -49.56 -8.56
C ASN A 211 21.81 -48.43 -7.72
N LYS A 212 21.89 -48.56 -6.39
CA LYS A 212 21.33 -47.58 -5.44
C LYS A 212 21.95 -46.18 -5.53
N ALA A 213 23.22 -46.07 -5.93
CA ALA A 213 23.88 -44.76 -6.08
C ALA A 213 23.32 -43.96 -7.27
N GLU A 214 23.17 -44.61 -8.42
CA GLU A 214 22.55 -43.98 -9.60
C GLU A 214 21.03 -43.81 -9.39
N GLU A 215 20.33 -44.76 -8.75
CA GLU A 215 18.91 -44.61 -8.42
C GLU A 215 18.63 -43.32 -7.62
N GLY A 216 19.42 -43.06 -6.57
CA GLY A 216 19.30 -41.84 -5.77
C GLY A 216 19.67 -40.56 -6.55
N SER A 217 20.68 -40.64 -7.41
CA SER A 217 21.10 -39.52 -8.28
C SER A 217 20.03 -39.18 -9.32
N THR A 218 19.44 -40.19 -9.95
CA THR A 218 18.34 -40.06 -10.91
C THR A 218 17.10 -39.48 -10.24
N LEU A 219 16.72 -39.96 -9.05
CA LEU A 219 15.63 -39.38 -8.26
C LEU A 219 15.90 -37.91 -7.90
N SER A 220 17.13 -37.55 -7.51
CA SER A 220 17.50 -36.15 -7.26
C SER A 220 17.35 -35.28 -8.51
N GLY A 221 17.70 -35.82 -9.68
CA GLY A 221 17.45 -35.21 -10.99
C GLY A 221 15.96 -34.95 -11.25
N ILE A 222 15.11 -35.96 -11.05
CA ILE A 222 13.65 -35.86 -11.18
C ILE A 222 13.06 -34.83 -10.21
N GLY A 223 13.52 -34.83 -8.94
CA GLY A 223 13.12 -33.85 -7.93
C GLY A 223 13.42 -32.41 -8.36
N THR A 224 14.59 -32.19 -9.00
CA THR A 224 14.94 -30.88 -9.57
C THR A 224 13.96 -30.47 -10.67
N ILE A 225 13.54 -31.39 -11.55
CA ILE A 225 12.60 -31.08 -12.62
C ILE A 225 11.22 -30.70 -12.06
N TYR A 226 10.69 -31.49 -11.12
CA TYR A 226 9.41 -31.17 -10.51
C TYR A 226 9.46 -29.82 -9.77
N SER A 227 10.58 -29.49 -9.14
CA SER A 227 10.79 -28.16 -8.54
C SER A 227 10.72 -27.06 -9.61
N LYS A 228 11.42 -27.21 -10.73
CA LYS A 228 11.41 -26.24 -11.84
C LYS A 228 10.07 -26.09 -12.55
N LEU A 229 9.25 -27.15 -12.56
CA LEU A 229 7.86 -27.12 -13.05
C LEU A 229 6.89 -26.47 -12.06
N GLY A 230 7.33 -26.07 -10.87
CA GLY A 230 6.47 -25.56 -9.80
C GLY A 230 5.65 -26.66 -9.11
N GLN A 231 5.95 -27.94 -9.34
CA GLN A 231 5.29 -29.08 -8.69
C GLN A 231 6.01 -29.41 -7.37
N TYR A 232 6.08 -28.43 -6.47
CA TYR A 232 6.87 -28.53 -5.24
C TYR A 232 6.50 -29.71 -4.33
N PRO A 233 5.22 -30.09 -4.13
CA PRO A 233 4.90 -31.27 -3.33
C PRO A 233 5.50 -32.57 -3.87
N LYS A 234 5.43 -32.77 -5.20
CA LYS A 234 6.07 -33.93 -5.85
C LYS A 234 7.58 -33.86 -5.78
N ALA A 235 8.16 -32.67 -5.92
CA ALA A 235 9.60 -32.49 -5.78
C ALA A 235 10.07 -32.94 -4.38
N LEU A 236 9.37 -32.53 -3.31
CA LEU A 236 9.67 -32.94 -1.94
C LEU A 236 9.52 -34.45 -1.75
N GLU A 237 8.46 -35.06 -2.30
CA GLU A 237 8.26 -36.51 -2.25
C GLU A 237 9.45 -37.27 -2.87
N ILE A 238 9.84 -36.89 -4.09
CA ILE A 238 10.95 -37.52 -4.81
C ILE A 238 12.29 -37.27 -4.11
N TYR A 239 12.55 -36.04 -3.64
CA TYR A 239 13.77 -35.76 -2.88
C TYR A 239 13.82 -36.53 -1.56
N THR A 240 12.68 -36.77 -0.91
CA THR A 240 12.63 -37.57 0.33
C THR A 240 12.99 -39.03 0.05
N GLN A 241 12.52 -39.59 -1.06
CA GLN A 241 12.92 -40.92 -1.52
C GLN A 241 14.43 -40.98 -1.81
N ALA A 242 14.95 -39.99 -2.55
CA ALA A 242 16.39 -39.89 -2.82
C ALA A 242 17.21 -39.78 -1.53
N LEU A 243 16.77 -38.97 -0.56
CA LEU A 243 17.44 -38.77 0.71
C LEU A 243 17.50 -40.07 1.54
N ALA A 244 16.42 -40.86 1.54
CA ALA A 244 16.39 -42.15 2.23
C ALA A 244 17.42 -43.13 1.64
N ILE A 245 17.53 -43.20 0.30
CA ILE A 245 18.52 -44.03 -0.39
C ILE A 245 19.94 -43.53 -0.09
N HIS A 246 20.18 -42.21 -0.17
CA HIS A 246 21.48 -41.62 0.10
C HIS A 246 21.95 -41.86 1.55
N LYS A 247 21.03 -41.79 2.52
CA LYS A 247 21.31 -42.18 3.91
C LYS A 247 21.62 -43.67 4.05
N GLN A 248 20.90 -44.53 3.32
CA GLN A 248 21.12 -45.98 3.34
C GLN A 248 22.50 -46.37 2.78
N ILE A 249 22.95 -45.74 1.70
CA ILE A 249 24.28 -46.02 1.11
C ILE A 249 25.43 -45.40 1.93
N GLY A 250 25.13 -44.53 2.90
CA GLY A 250 26.13 -43.89 3.77
C GLY A 250 26.97 -42.82 3.10
N ASP A 251 26.65 -42.42 1.87
CA ASP A 251 27.38 -41.38 1.13
C ASP A 251 26.93 -39.99 1.60
N LYS A 252 27.76 -39.41 2.47
CA LYS A 252 27.53 -38.08 3.05
C LYS A 252 27.55 -36.96 2.01
N ALA A 253 28.28 -37.09 0.90
CA ALA A 253 28.34 -36.03 -0.11
C ALA A 253 27.00 -35.88 -0.84
N VAL A 254 26.39 -37.00 -1.26
CA VAL A 254 25.08 -36.99 -1.93
C VAL A 254 23.94 -36.75 -0.94
N GLU A 255 24.06 -37.20 0.32
CA GLU A 255 23.12 -36.85 1.39
C GLU A 255 23.04 -35.32 1.57
N GLY A 256 24.18 -34.65 1.71
CA GLY A 256 24.25 -33.19 1.82
C GLY A 256 23.67 -32.47 0.60
N THR A 257 23.94 -32.99 -0.60
CA THR A 257 23.42 -32.41 -1.86
C THR A 257 21.89 -32.53 -1.94
N THR A 258 21.32 -33.67 -1.55
CA THR A 258 19.85 -33.85 -1.52
C THR A 258 19.18 -33.00 -0.46
N LEU A 259 19.78 -32.84 0.73
CA LEU A 259 19.28 -31.91 1.75
C LEU A 259 19.28 -30.47 1.23
N SER A 260 20.32 -30.05 0.51
CA SER A 260 20.34 -28.75 -0.17
C SER A 260 19.24 -28.64 -1.25
N GLY A 261 18.94 -29.72 -1.97
CA GLY A 261 17.82 -29.79 -2.91
C GLY A 261 16.45 -29.58 -2.23
N ILE A 262 16.22 -30.23 -1.09
CA ILE A 262 15.01 -30.06 -0.27
C ILE A 262 14.92 -28.62 0.25
N GLY A 263 16.03 -28.08 0.76
CA GLY A 263 16.12 -26.69 1.19
C GLY A 263 15.71 -25.73 0.08
N SER A 264 16.15 -25.98 -1.16
CA SER A 264 15.76 -25.19 -2.33
C SER A 264 14.27 -25.26 -2.64
N VAL A 265 13.61 -26.40 -2.43
CA VAL A 265 12.15 -26.49 -2.64
C VAL A 265 11.38 -25.72 -1.58
N TYR A 266 11.79 -25.81 -0.30
CA TYR A 266 11.17 -25.01 0.75
C TYR A 266 11.40 -23.50 0.56
N ASP A 267 12.56 -23.12 0.04
CA ASP A 267 12.86 -21.73 -0.33
C ASP A 267 11.90 -21.22 -1.44
N GLN A 268 11.64 -22.03 -2.47
CA GLN A 268 10.68 -21.69 -3.54
C GLN A 268 9.21 -21.69 -3.07
N LEU A 269 8.88 -22.43 -2.01
CA LEU A 269 7.57 -22.39 -1.35
C LEU A 269 7.38 -21.17 -0.43
N GLY A 270 8.41 -20.34 -0.24
CA GLY A 270 8.38 -19.24 0.74
C GLY A 270 8.45 -19.73 2.19
N GLN A 271 8.78 -21.00 2.44
CA GLN A 271 8.95 -21.56 3.79
C GLN A 271 10.41 -21.39 4.25
N TYR A 272 10.85 -20.13 4.33
CA TYR A 272 12.25 -19.76 4.59
C TYR A 272 12.85 -20.38 5.86
N PRO A 273 12.15 -20.50 7.01
CA PRO A 273 12.71 -21.14 8.19
C PRO A 273 13.09 -22.61 7.95
N LYS A 274 12.25 -23.37 7.23
CA LYS A 274 12.56 -24.76 6.87
C LYS A 274 13.68 -24.85 5.86
N ALA A 275 13.71 -23.93 4.88
CA ALA A 275 14.82 -23.86 3.93
C ALA A 275 16.17 -23.71 4.66
N LEU A 276 16.25 -22.78 5.62
CA LEU A 276 17.44 -22.58 6.46
C LEU A 276 17.79 -23.82 7.28
N GLU A 277 16.81 -24.53 7.83
CA GLU A 277 17.02 -25.78 8.57
C GLU A 277 17.75 -26.82 7.71
N PHE A 278 17.20 -27.12 6.52
CA PHE A 278 17.79 -28.12 5.61
C PHE A 278 19.14 -27.67 5.04
N TYR A 279 19.29 -26.38 4.71
CA TYR A 279 20.59 -25.86 4.27
C TYR A 279 21.64 -25.91 5.40
N THR A 280 21.27 -25.68 6.65
CA THR A 280 22.19 -25.76 7.79
C THR A 280 22.67 -27.19 8.01
N GLN A 281 21.76 -28.17 7.89
CA GLN A 281 22.13 -29.59 7.93
C GLN A 281 23.08 -29.96 6.78
N ALA A 282 22.77 -29.53 5.55
CA ALA A 282 23.63 -29.75 4.40
C ALA A 282 25.02 -29.10 4.59
N LEU A 283 25.07 -27.89 5.14
CA LEU A 283 26.31 -27.14 5.40
C LEU A 283 27.18 -27.86 6.43
N ALA A 284 26.57 -28.37 7.50
CA ALA A 284 27.28 -29.14 8.53
C ALA A 284 27.95 -30.39 7.93
N ILE A 285 27.23 -31.12 7.08
CA ILE A 285 27.77 -32.29 6.37
C ILE A 285 28.93 -31.87 5.43
N ALA A 286 28.74 -30.82 4.62
CA ALA A 286 29.77 -30.34 3.70
C ALA A 286 31.07 -29.95 4.44
N LYS A 287 30.94 -29.27 5.59
CA LYS A 287 32.08 -28.95 6.47
C LYS A 287 32.72 -30.20 7.07
N GLN A 288 31.92 -31.15 7.56
CA GLN A 288 32.40 -32.39 8.17
C GLN A 288 33.27 -33.22 7.20
N ILE A 289 32.87 -33.31 5.93
CA ILE A 289 33.60 -34.09 4.92
C ILE A 289 34.65 -33.26 4.16
N GLY A 290 34.85 -32.00 4.52
CA GLY A 290 35.81 -31.10 3.86
C GLY A 290 35.45 -30.72 2.41
N ASN A 291 34.19 -30.88 1.99
CA ASN A 291 33.74 -30.56 0.63
C ASN A 291 33.55 -29.05 0.46
N LYS A 292 34.66 -28.35 0.21
CA LYS A 292 34.68 -26.89 -0.03
C LYS A 292 33.77 -26.42 -1.18
N PRO A 293 33.70 -27.11 -2.34
CA PRO A 293 32.73 -26.76 -3.38
C PRO A 293 31.27 -26.75 -2.89
N ALA A 294 30.83 -27.80 -2.20
CA ALA A 294 29.47 -27.87 -1.64
C ALA A 294 29.24 -26.83 -0.54
N GLU A 295 30.23 -26.61 0.34
CA GLU A 295 30.19 -25.59 1.39
C GLU A 295 29.90 -24.21 0.78
N GLY A 296 30.63 -23.82 -0.27
CA GLY A 296 30.43 -22.54 -0.96
C GLY A 296 29.03 -22.39 -1.57
N ILE A 297 28.51 -23.44 -2.22
CA ILE A 297 27.17 -23.43 -2.83
C ILE A 297 26.09 -23.29 -1.76
N ILE A 298 26.20 -24.02 -0.65
CA ILE A 298 25.20 -24.02 0.42
C ILE A 298 25.20 -22.67 1.15
N LEU A 299 26.38 -22.09 1.44
CA LEU A 299 26.49 -20.74 1.99
C LEU A 299 25.82 -19.71 1.07
N ASN A 300 26.04 -19.82 -0.24
CA ASN A 300 25.37 -18.95 -1.21
C ASN A 300 23.83 -19.12 -1.16
N ASN A 301 23.32 -20.34 -1.03
CA ASN A 301 21.87 -20.58 -0.91
C ASN A 301 21.29 -20.06 0.41
N ILE A 302 22.00 -20.18 1.52
CA ILE A 302 21.61 -19.55 2.80
C ILE A 302 21.56 -18.03 2.65
N GLY A 303 22.54 -17.44 1.95
CA GLY A 303 22.54 -16.03 1.59
C GLY A 303 21.29 -15.62 0.81
N LEU A 304 20.85 -16.44 -0.16
CA LEU A 304 19.62 -16.19 -0.94
C LEU A 304 18.37 -16.20 -0.06
N VAL A 305 18.28 -17.10 0.92
CA VAL A 305 17.13 -17.12 1.84
C VAL A 305 17.12 -15.88 2.73
N TYR A 306 18.26 -15.46 3.28
CA TYR A 306 18.34 -14.22 4.05
C TYR A 306 18.05 -12.98 3.21
N ASP A 307 18.44 -12.97 1.93
CA ASP A 307 18.10 -11.92 0.98
C ASP A 307 16.58 -11.84 0.71
N ARG A 308 15.87 -12.97 0.67
CA ARG A 308 14.40 -13.00 0.55
C ARG A 308 13.68 -12.60 1.83
N LEU A 309 14.26 -12.90 2.99
CA LEU A 309 13.77 -12.43 4.29
C LEU A 309 14.01 -10.92 4.53
N GLY A 310 14.67 -10.21 3.62
CA GLY A 310 15.07 -8.81 3.81
C GLY A 310 16.20 -8.63 4.85
N GLN A 311 16.86 -9.71 5.28
CA GLN A 311 18.00 -9.66 6.21
C GLN A 311 19.31 -9.47 5.44
N TYR A 312 19.39 -8.36 4.70
CA TYR A 312 20.51 -8.08 3.78
C TYR A 312 21.90 -8.13 4.41
N PRO A 313 22.14 -7.65 5.66
CA PRO A 313 23.46 -7.79 6.28
C PRO A 313 23.91 -9.24 6.44
N LYS A 314 23.01 -10.14 6.86
CA LYS A 314 23.31 -11.58 6.96
C LYS A 314 23.50 -12.19 5.58
N ALA A 315 22.69 -11.81 4.60
CA ALA A 315 22.85 -12.29 3.23
C ALA A 315 24.27 -11.98 2.72
N LEU A 316 24.73 -10.73 2.90
CA LEU A 316 26.09 -10.30 2.53
C LEU A 316 27.17 -11.09 3.28
N GLU A 317 27.00 -11.37 4.57
CA GLU A 317 27.94 -12.19 5.35
C GLU A 317 28.11 -13.59 4.73
N PHE A 318 27.00 -14.29 4.47
CA PHE A 318 27.04 -15.63 3.88
C PHE A 318 27.58 -15.62 2.44
N TYR A 319 27.24 -14.60 1.63
CA TYR A 319 27.82 -14.45 0.30
C TYR A 319 29.32 -14.15 0.36
N GLN A 320 29.80 -13.36 1.32
CA GLN A 320 31.25 -13.11 1.47
C GLN A 320 32.00 -14.39 1.84
N GLN A 321 31.44 -15.23 2.71
CA GLN A 321 32.01 -16.55 3.01
C GLN A 321 32.03 -17.45 1.77
N ALA A 322 30.93 -17.52 1.01
CA ALA A 322 30.86 -18.28 -0.23
C ALA A 322 31.87 -17.78 -1.28
N LEU A 323 32.04 -16.46 -1.41
CA LEU A 323 32.99 -15.82 -2.32
C LEU A 323 34.44 -16.15 -1.95
N ALA A 324 34.76 -16.12 -0.65
CA ALA A 324 36.09 -16.47 -0.15
C ALA A 324 36.43 -17.93 -0.49
N ILE A 325 35.48 -18.85 -0.29
CA ILE A 325 35.66 -20.26 -0.66
C ILE A 325 35.82 -20.42 -2.18
N ALA A 326 34.98 -19.76 -2.98
CA ALA A 326 35.08 -19.83 -4.44
C ALA A 326 36.45 -19.36 -4.95
N LYS A 327 36.99 -18.28 -4.39
CA LYS A 327 38.35 -17.79 -4.66
C LYS A 327 39.42 -18.79 -4.22
N GLN A 328 39.29 -19.34 -3.01
CA GLN A 328 40.24 -20.30 -2.44
C GLN A 328 40.39 -21.55 -3.33
N ILE A 329 39.28 -22.09 -3.84
CA ILE A 329 39.30 -23.30 -4.69
C ILE A 329 39.47 -23.00 -6.18
N GLY A 330 39.64 -21.73 -6.57
CA GLY A 330 39.78 -21.32 -7.96
C GLY A 330 38.51 -21.47 -8.82
N ASN A 331 37.33 -21.59 -8.20
CA ASN A 331 36.05 -21.74 -8.91
C ASN A 331 35.56 -20.38 -9.42
N LYS A 332 35.99 -20.01 -10.63
CA LYS A 332 35.64 -18.73 -11.27
C LYS A 332 34.14 -18.58 -11.57
N ALA A 333 33.44 -19.66 -11.93
CA ALA A 333 31.99 -19.60 -12.13
C ALA A 333 31.24 -19.33 -10.81
N GLY A 334 31.66 -19.95 -9.71
CA GLY A 334 31.15 -19.68 -8.38
C GLY A 334 31.46 -18.25 -7.91
N GLU A 335 32.68 -17.76 -8.19
CA GLU A 335 33.07 -16.38 -7.89
C GLU A 335 32.14 -15.38 -8.59
N SER A 336 31.91 -15.55 -9.89
CA SER A 336 30.99 -14.71 -10.67
C SER A 336 29.55 -14.74 -10.11
N THR A 337 29.02 -15.93 -9.86
CA THR A 337 27.66 -16.11 -9.33
C THR A 337 27.46 -15.40 -8.00
N THR A 338 28.41 -15.57 -7.07
CA THR A 338 28.33 -14.94 -5.75
C THR A 338 28.52 -13.43 -5.82
N LEU A 339 29.41 -12.92 -6.68
CA LEU A 339 29.50 -11.48 -6.95
C LEU A 339 28.19 -10.92 -7.49
N GLY A 340 27.52 -11.65 -8.40
CA GLY A 340 26.19 -11.31 -8.88
C GLY A 340 25.15 -11.21 -7.76
N ASN A 341 25.13 -12.18 -6.83
CA ASN A 341 24.20 -12.16 -5.69
C ASN A 341 24.49 -11.01 -4.73
N ILE A 342 25.76 -10.68 -4.47
CA ILE A 342 26.15 -9.49 -3.70
C ILE A 342 25.66 -8.22 -4.40
N GLY A 343 25.84 -8.13 -5.72
CA GLY A 343 25.30 -7.04 -6.54
C GLY A 343 23.78 -6.91 -6.42
N ALA A 344 23.05 -8.03 -6.35
CA ALA A 344 21.60 -8.04 -6.18
C ALA A 344 21.15 -7.49 -4.83
N VAL A 345 21.86 -7.81 -3.75
CA VAL A 345 21.60 -7.25 -2.41
C VAL A 345 21.87 -5.75 -2.39
N TYR A 346 23.01 -5.30 -2.94
CA TYR A 346 23.30 -3.86 -3.02
C TYR A 346 22.27 -3.10 -3.87
N ARG A 347 21.73 -3.74 -4.92
CA ARG A 347 20.62 -3.16 -5.69
C ARG A 347 19.36 -3.00 -4.82
N LYS A 348 18.98 -4.00 -4.02
CA LYS A 348 17.82 -3.91 -3.11
C LYS A 348 18.01 -2.90 -1.98
N LEU A 349 19.24 -2.69 -1.52
CA LEU A 349 19.61 -1.63 -0.58
C LEU A 349 19.60 -0.22 -1.21
N GLY A 350 19.29 -0.07 -2.50
CA GLY A 350 19.38 1.21 -3.23
C GLY A 350 20.82 1.67 -3.52
N GLN A 351 21.83 0.85 -3.23
CA GLN A 351 23.24 1.16 -3.49
C GLN A 351 23.64 0.77 -4.92
N TYR A 352 22.96 1.35 -5.91
CA TYR A 352 23.12 1.01 -7.32
C TYR A 352 24.56 1.13 -7.87
N PRO A 353 25.39 2.11 -7.47
CA PRO A 353 26.79 2.17 -7.92
C PRO A 353 27.61 0.94 -7.49
N LYS A 354 27.46 0.48 -6.24
CA LYS A 354 28.10 -0.75 -5.77
C LYS A 354 27.55 -1.98 -6.47
N ALA A 355 26.24 -2.03 -6.71
CA ALA A 355 25.66 -3.13 -7.47
C ALA A 355 26.30 -3.26 -8.85
N LEU A 356 26.45 -2.15 -9.59
CA LEU A 356 27.13 -2.13 -10.88
C LEU A 356 28.59 -2.56 -10.79
N GLU A 357 29.32 -2.18 -9.74
CA GLU A 357 30.70 -2.60 -9.51
C GLU A 357 30.80 -4.14 -9.44
N PHE A 358 30.02 -4.77 -8.56
CA PHE A 358 30.00 -6.22 -8.39
C PHE A 358 29.53 -6.96 -9.65
N TYR A 359 28.48 -6.47 -10.33
CA TYR A 359 28.04 -7.06 -11.59
C TYR A 359 29.08 -6.92 -12.71
N THR A 360 29.83 -5.81 -12.75
CA THR A 360 30.88 -5.63 -13.76
C THR A 360 32.04 -6.59 -13.53
N GLN A 361 32.39 -6.87 -12.26
CA GLN A 361 33.37 -7.89 -11.90
C GLN A 361 32.89 -9.30 -12.33
N ALA A 362 31.64 -9.64 -12.01
CA ALA A 362 31.03 -10.91 -12.44
C ALA A 362 31.05 -11.05 -13.98
N LEU A 363 30.65 -10.00 -14.71
CA LEU A 363 30.62 -9.99 -16.17
C LEU A 363 32.01 -10.19 -16.79
N ALA A 364 33.04 -9.61 -16.20
CA ALA A 364 34.42 -9.78 -16.65
C ALA A 364 34.88 -11.24 -16.48
N ILE A 365 34.52 -11.87 -15.36
CA ILE A 365 34.83 -13.29 -15.11
C ILE A 365 34.07 -14.19 -16.08
N ASP A 366 32.77 -13.96 -16.29
CA ASP A 366 31.94 -14.73 -17.24
C ASP A 366 32.55 -14.70 -18.64
N LYS A 367 32.98 -13.51 -19.11
CA LYS A 367 33.67 -13.35 -20.39
C LYS A 367 35.02 -14.05 -20.42
N GLN A 368 35.79 -13.98 -19.35
CA GLN A 368 37.12 -14.60 -19.25
C GLN A 368 37.02 -16.13 -19.37
N ILE A 369 36.03 -16.76 -18.73
CA ILE A 369 35.86 -18.21 -18.76
C ILE A 369 35.01 -18.70 -19.95
N GLY A 370 34.50 -17.77 -20.77
CA GLY A 370 33.65 -18.08 -21.92
C GLY A 370 32.24 -18.53 -21.58
N ASP A 371 31.75 -18.24 -20.36
CA ASP A 371 30.39 -18.57 -19.93
C ASP A 371 29.38 -17.59 -20.51
N LYS A 372 28.83 -17.93 -21.68
CA LYS A 372 27.79 -17.14 -22.33
C LYS A 372 26.48 -17.11 -21.55
N ALA A 373 26.14 -18.16 -20.80
CA ALA A 373 24.91 -18.15 -20.01
C ALA A 373 25.02 -17.20 -18.81
N GLY A 374 26.17 -17.20 -18.13
CA GLY A 374 26.55 -16.24 -17.10
C GLY A 374 26.56 -14.81 -17.63
N GLU A 375 27.23 -14.57 -18.77
CA GLU A 375 27.30 -13.24 -19.41
C GLU A 375 25.90 -12.64 -19.62
N GLY A 376 24.96 -13.42 -20.19
CA GLY A 376 23.58 -12.98 -20.38
C GLY A 376 22.86 -12.66 -19.07
N THR A 377 23.03 -13.51 -18.04
CA THR A 377 22.40 -13.33 -16.72
C THR A 377 22.91 -12.08 -16.03
N THR A 378 24.22 -11.85 -16.05
CA THR A 378 24.85 -10.67 -15.45
C THR A 378 24.44 -9.39 -16.19
N LEU A 379 24.39 -9.41 -17.52
CA LEU A 379 23.86 -8.28 -18.31
C LEU A 379 22.40 -7.99 -17.95
N ASN A 380 21.55 -9.02 -17.83
CA ASN A 380 20.16 -8.82 -17.40
C ASN A 380 20.09 -8.14 -16.01
N ASN A 381 20.95 -8.52 -15.07
CA ASN A 381 21.00 -7.86 -13.76
C ASN A 381 21.49 -6.40 -13.83
N ILE A 382 22.48 -6.10 -14.67
CA ILE A 382 22.94 -4.72 -14.94
C ILE A 382 21.81 -3.88 -15.54
N GLY A 383 21.08 -4.43 -16.52
CA GLY A 383 19.90 -3.79 -17.10
C GLY A 383 18.86 -3.41 -16.05
N ALA A 384 18.68 -4.27 -15.04
CA ALA A 384 17.76 -4.00 -13.95
C ALA A 384 18.22 -2.86 -13.03
N VAL A 385 19.53 -2.69 -12.83
CA VAL A 385 20.06 -1.52 -12.11
C VAL A 385 19.84 -0.24 -12.91
N TYR A 386 20.10 -0.25 -14.22
CA TYR A 386 19.81 0.92 -15.06
C TYR A 386 18.33 1.29 -15.11
N ASN A 387 17.44 0.29 -15.05
CA ASN A 387 16.01 0.54 -14.93
C ASN A 387 15.66 1.27 -13.61
N GLN A 388 16.22 0.83 -12.48
CA GLN A 388 16.01 1.46 -11.17
C GLN A 388 16.60 2.88 -11.09
N LEU A 389 17.71 3.13 -11.79
CA LEU A 389 18.29 4.48 -11.93
C LEU A 389 17.47 5.42 -12.85
N GLY A 390 16.39 4.95 -13.47
CA GLY A 390 15.64 5.70 -14.48
C GLY A 390 16.39 5.88 -15.81
N GLN A 391 17.51 5.17 -16.01
CA GLN A 391 18.30 5.18 -17.26
C GLN A 391 17.72 4.18 -18.27
N TYR A 392 16.43 4.33 -18.60
CA TYR A 392 15.68 3.38 -19.42
C TYR A 392 16.31 3.07 -20.80
N PRO A 393 16.90 4.04 -21.54
CA PRO A 393 17.57 3.72 -22.80
C PRO A 393 18.74 2.74 -22.64
N LYS A 394 19.57 2.92 -21.61
CA LYS A 394 20.68 2.00 -21.31
C LYS A 394 20.17 0.65 -20.83
N ALA A 395 19.10 0.63 -20.03
CA ALA A 395 18.47 -0.61 -19.60
C ALA A 395 18.02 -1.44 -20.82
N LEU A 396 17.32 -0.83 -21.78
CA LEU A 396 16.88 -1.51 -23.01
C LEU A 396 18.06 -2.00 -23.86
N GLU A 397 19.13 -1.23 -23.98
CA GLU A 397 20.34 -1.64 -24.70
C GLU A 397 20.94 -2.92 -24.10
N VAL A 398 21.19 -2.89 -22.78
CA VAL A 398 21.80 -4.02 -22.06
C VAL A 398 20.89 -5.24 -22.05
N TYR A 399 19.57 -5.07 -21.84
CA TYR A 399 18.63 -6.19 -21.92
C TYR A 399 18.55 -6.80 -23.32
N THR A 400 18.69 -6.00 -24.37
CA THR A 400 18.69 -6.52 -25.75
C THR A 400 19.93 -7.40 -26.00
N GLN A 401 21.09 -7.01 -25.46
CA GLN A 401 22.31 -7.82 -25.51
C GLN A 401 22.12 -9.15 -24.75
N ALA A 402 21.57 -9.09 -23.51
CA ALA A 402 21.26 -10.28 -22.73
C ALA A 402 20.28 -11.21 -23.46
N LEU A 403 19.22 -10.67 -24.06
CA LEU A 403 18.22 -11.42 -24.81
C LEU A 403 18.83 -12.15 -26.01
N ALA A 404 19.72 -11.48 -26.77
CA ALA A 404 20.40 -12.10 -27.90
C ALA A 404 21.26 -13.29 -27.46
N ILE A 405 21.97 -13.15 -26.34
CA ILE A 405 22.78 -14.22 -25.76
C ILE A 405 21.89 -15.38 -25.28
N HIS A 406 20.81 -15.12 -24.55
CA HIS A 406 19.89 -16.16 -24.08
C HIS A 406 19.25 -16.95 -25.23
N LYS A 407 18.90 -16.27 -26.33
CA LYS A 407 18.44 -16.91 -27.57
C LYS A 407 19.54 -17.77 -28.21
N GLN A 408 20.77 -17.25 -28.29
CA GLN A 408 21.91 -17.96 -28.87
C GLN A 408 22.22 -19.25 -28.11
N VAL A 409 22.20 -19.24 -26.77
CA VAL A 409 22.47 -20.44 -25.95
C VAL A 409 21.23 -21.34 -25.77
N GLY A 410 20.07 -20.92 -26.26
CA GLY A 410 18.81 -21.67 -26.15
C GLY A 410 18.21 -21.70 -24.74
N ASN A 411 18.56 -20.76 -23.85
CA ASN A 411 18.03 -20.70 -22.49
C ASN A 411 16.65 -20.01 -22.49
N LYS A 412 15.60 -20.81 -22.63
CA LYS A 412 14.20 -20.33 -22.70
C LYS A 412 13.70 -19.69 -21.39
N GLU A 413 14.16 -20.17 -20.24
CA GLU A 413 13.78 -19.59 -18.94
C GLU A 413 14.25 -18.13 -18.84
N MET A 414 15.52 -17.87 -19.13
CA MET A 414 16.09 -16.52 -19.10
C MET A 414 15.65 -15.63 -20.26
N GLU A 415 15.33 -16.20 -21.42
CA GLU A 415 14.67 -15.48 -22.52
C GLU A 415 13.35 -14.85 -22.02
N GLY A 416 12.49 -15.64 -21.36
CA GLY A 416 11.24 -15.16 -20.78
C GLY A 416 11.42 -14.09 -19.70
N THR A 417 12.38 -14.28 -18.78
CA THR A 417 12.71 -13.28 -17.74
C THR A 417 13.18 -11.96 -18.35
N THR A 418 14.06 -12.01 -19.35
CA THR A 418 14.59 -10.80 -20.00
C THR A 418 13.50 -10.05 -20.77
N LEU A 419 12.63 -10.76 -21.48
CA LEU A 419 11.46 -10.16 -22.14
C LEU A 419 10.52 -9.49 -21.13
N THR A 420 10.31 -10.12 -19.97
CA THR A 420 9.53 -9.53 -18.87
C THR A 420 10.16 -8.23 -18.40
N ASN A 421 11.47 -8.21 -18.16
CA ASN A 421 12.18 -7.00 -17.76
C ASN A 421 12.11 -5.87 -18.80
N ILE A 422 12.22 -6.19 -20.09
CA ILE A 422 12.02 -5.22 -21.18
C ILE A 422 10.59 -4.66 -21.16
N GLY A 423 9.59 -5.53 -20.94
CA GLY A 423 8.20 -5.13 -20.75
C GLY A 423 8.02 -4.15 -19.60
N SER A 424 8.70 -4.37 -18.47
CA SER A 424 8.69 -3.46 -17.32
C SER A 424 9.31 -2.09 -17.63
N VAL A 425 10.40 -2.03 -18.39
CA VAL A 425 10.96 -0.74 -18.84
C VAL A 425 9.95 0.03 -19.70
N TYR A 426 9.26 -0.64 -20.62
CA TYR A 426 8.23 -0.01 -21.43
C TYR A 426 7.01 0.45 -20.62
N LEU A 427 6.67 -0.25 -19.53
CA LEU A 427 5.65 0.17 -18.57
C LEU A 427 6.05 1.51 -17.92
N TYR A 428 7.28 1.64 -17.42
CA TYR A 428 7.77 2.89 -16.82
C TYR A 428 7.88 4.05 -17.81
N LEU A 429 8.20 3.77 -19.08
CA LEU A 429 8.18 4.76 -20.16
C LEU A 429 6.76 5.22 -20.55
N GLY A 430 5.71 4.62 -19.99
CA GLY A 430 4.32 4.88 -20.38
C GLY A 430 3.95 4.32 -21.75
N ARG A 431 4.70 3.34 -22.28
CA ARG A 431 4.44 2.69 -23.58
C ARG A 431 3.70 1.37 -23.37
N TYR A 432 2.50 1.45 -22.80
CA TYR A 432 1.73 0.29 -22.33
C TYR A 432 1.46 -0.79 -23.40
N PRO A 433 1.13 -0.47 -24.67
CA PRO A 433 0.95 -1.50 -25.70
C PRO A 433 2.22 -2.32 -25.96
N LYS A 434 3.40 -1.67 -25.96
CA LYS A 434 4.69 -2.38 -26.10
C LYS A 434 4.99 -3.25 -24.88
N ALA A 435 4.67 -2.77 -23.68
CA ALA A 435 4.82 -3.58 -22.47
C ALA A 435 4.01 -4.89 -22.58
N LEU A 436 2.75 -4.81 -23.01
CA LEU A 436 1.90 -6.00 -23.24
C LEU A 436 2.46 -6.93 -24.32
N GLU A 437 3.02 -6.39 -25.40
CA GLU A 437 3.66 -7.18 -26.46
C GLU A 437 4.78 -8.09 -25.89
N PHE A 438 5.72 -7.49 -25.15
CA PHE A 438 6.83 -8.21 -24.54
C PHE A 438 6.39 -9.19 -23.44
N TYR A 439 5.44 -8.79 -22.59
CA TYR A 439 4.88 -9.71 -21.60
C TYR A 439 4.14 -10.89 -22.23
N THR A 440 3.45 -10.70 -23.35
CA THR A 440 2.75 -11.79 -24.07
C THR A 440 3.74 -12.77 -24.67
N GLN A 441 4.85 -12.28 -25.25
CA GLN A 441 5.94 -13.14 -25.72
C GLN A 441 6.55 -13.96 -24.57
N ALA A 442 6.81 -13.31 -23.42
CA ALA A 442 7.32 -13.99 -22.24
C ALA A 442 6.34 -15.04 -21.69
N LEU A 443 5.03 -14.72 -21.68
CA LEU A 443 3.96 -15.63 -21.25
C LEU A 443 3.91 -16.90 -22.12
N ALA A 444 4.06 -16.75 -23.45
CA ALA A 444 4.08 -17.87 -24.37
C ALA A 444 5.26 -18.82 -24.07
N ILE A 445 6.43 -18.26 -23.76
CA ILE A 445 7.63 -19.05 -23.42
C ILE A 445 7.44 -19.82 -22.12
N VAL A 446 6.98 -19.16 -21.04
CA VAL A 446 6.81 -19.86 -19.75
C VAL A 446 5.73 -20.95 -19.81
N LYS A 447 4.68 -20.74 -20.61
CA LYS A 447 3.67 -21.78 -20.90
C LYS A 447 4.27 -22.94 -21.68
N GLN A 448 5.09 -22.65 -22.70
CA GLN A 448 5.75 -23.68 -23.51
C GLN A 448 6.66 -24.59 -22.66
N ILE A 449 7.40 -24.03 -21.71
CA ILE A 449 8.30 -24.81 -20.85
C ILE A 449 7.60 -25.36 -19.59
N GLY A 450 6.31 -25.03 -19.38
CA GLY A 450 5.54 -25.51 -18.22
C GLY A 450 5.90 -24.85 -16.89
N ASN A 451 6.53 -23.67 -16.90
CA ASN A 451 6.88 -22.93 -15.68
C ASN A 451 5.67 -22.17 -15.14
N LYS A 452 4.95 -22.79 -14.19
CA LYS A 452 3.73 -22.23 -13.60
C LYS A 452 3.96 -21.01 -12.71
N ALA A 453 5.07 -20.98 -11.96
CA ALA A 453 5.41 -19.81 -11.15
C ALA A 453 5.69 -18.57 -12.04
N GLY A 454 6.44 -18.77 -13.13
CA GLY A 454 6.69 -17.73 -14.13
C GLY A 454 5.41 -17.29 -14.84
N GLU A 455 4.48 -18.22 -15.13
CA GLU A 455 3.16 -17.90 -15.68
C GLU A 455 2.39 -16.95 -14.75
N ALA A 456 2.29 -17.25 -13.45
CA ALA A 456 1.61 -16.39 -12.48
C ALA A 456 2.26 -15.00 -12.37
N ALA A 457 3.59 -14.93 -12.32
CA ALA A 457 4.33 -13.66 -12.24
C ALA A 457 4.10 -12.77 -13.48
N ILE A 458 4.08 -13.35 -14.68
CA ILE A 458 3.85 -12.58 -15.91
C ILE A 458 2.39 -12.15 -16.03
N LEU A 459 1.43 -12.98 -15.62
CA LEU A 459 0.01 -12.59 -15.55
C LEU A 459 -0.19 -11.42 -14.58
N ASN A 460 0.50 -11.40 -13.44
CA ASN A 460 0.54 -10.24 -12.54
C ASN A 460 1.08 -8.98 -13.25
N ASN A 461 2.20 -9.09 -13.96
CA ASN A 461 2.76 -7.93 -14.68
C ASN A 461 1.84 -7.42 -15.80
N ILE A 462 1.15 -8.31 -16.52
CA ILE A 462 0.11 -7.96 -17.49
C ILE A 462 -1.06 -7.25 -16.78
N GLY A 463 -1.50 -7.81 -15.65
CA GLY A 463 -2.52 -7.22 -14.79
C GLY A 463 -2.17 -5.80 -14.34
N ALA A 464 -0.89 -5.48 -14.13
CA ALA A 464 -0.44 -4.14 -13.73
C ALA A 464 -0.52 -3.09 -14.86
N VAL A 465 -0.57 -3.52 -16.13
CA VAL A 465 -0.69 -2.61 -17.28
C VAL A 465 -2.14 -2.15 -17.48
N TYR A 466 -3.11 -3.05 -17.34
CA TYR A 466 -4.51 -2.76 -17.66
C TYR A 466 -5.16 -1.61 -16.87
N PRO A 467 -4.88 -1.39 -15.57
CA PRO A 467 -5.35 -0.23 -14.84
C PRO A 467 -4.85 1.09 -15.46
N LYS A 468 -3.61 1.10 -15.97
CA LYS A 468 -3.05 2.27 -16.69
C LYS A 468 -3.78 2.55 -18.01
N LEU A 469 -4.41 1.53 -18.60
CA LEU A 469 -5.27 1.64 -19.77
C LEU A 469 -6.75 1.93 -19.41
N GLY A 470 -7.09 2.03 -18.12
CA GLY A 470 -8.48 2.14 -17.63
C GLY A 470 -9.31 0.86 -17.72
N GLN A 471 -8.68 -0.30 -17.97
CA GLN A 471 -9.34 -1.60 -18.16
C GLN A 471 -9.29 -2.44 -16.88
N TYR A 472 -9.84 -1.92 -15.78
CA TYR A 472 -9.80 -2.58 -14.46
C TYR A 472 -10.39 -4.00 -14.41
N PRO A 473 -11.51 -4.33 -15.10
CA PRO A 473 -12.02 -5.69 -15.11
C PRO A 473 -11.03 -6.70 -15.68
N LYS A 474 -10.30 -6.34 -16.74
CA LYS A 474 -9.24 -7.19 -17.30
C LYS A 474 -8.07 -7.34 -16.33
N ALA A 475 -7.70 -6.28 -15.64
CA ALA A 475 -6.67 -6.36 -14.60
C ALA A 475 -7.03 -7.43 -13.56
N LEU A 476 -8.26 -7.38 -13.03
CA LEU A 476 -8.77 -8.36 -12.07
C LEU A 476 -8.83 -9.78 -12.65
N GLU A 477 -9.17 -9.94 -13.93
CA GLU A 477 -9.16 -11.25 -14.61
C GLU A 477 -7.76 -11.87 -14.59
N PHE A 478 -6.74 -11.12 -15.03
CA PHE A 478 -5.35 -11.58 -15.06
C PHE A 478 -4.80 -11.84 -13.65
N TYR A 479 -5.11 -10.98 -12.67
CA TYR A 479 -4.73 -11.21 -11.28
C TYR A 479 -5.43 -12.43 -10.68
N THR A 480 -6.70 -12.68 -11.01
CA THR A 480 -7.42 -13.87 -10.51
C THR A 480 -6.82 -15.15 -11.09
N GLN A 481 -6.40 -15.15 -12.36
CA GLN A 481 -5.67 -16.26 -12.96
C GLN A 481 -4.32 -16.49 -12.27
N ALA A 482 -3.54 -15.42 -12.03
CA ALA A 482 -2.28 -15.50 -11.31
C ALA A 482 -2.47 -16.07 -9.89
N LEU A 483 -3.46 -15.56 -9.15
CA LEU A 483 -3.80 -16.00 -7.80
C LEU A 483 -4.17 -17.49 -7.76
N ALA A 484 -4.97 -17.96 -8.70
CA ALA A 484 -5.36 -19.36 -8.80
C ALA A 484 -4.15 -20.27 -9.05
N ILE A 485 -3.23 -19.86 -9.92
CA ILE A 485 -2.00 -20.61 -10.19
C ILE A 485 -1.09 -20.62 -8.96
N SER A 486 -0.85 -19.48 -8.31
CA SER A 486 -0.02 -19.41 -7.09
C SER A 486 -0.59 -20.30 -5.98
N LYS A 487 -1.91 -20.28 -5.76
CA LYS A 487 -2.57 -21.20 -4.81
C LYS A 487 -2.41 -22.66 -5.19
N GLN A 488 -2.58 -22.99 -6.48
CA GLN A 488 -2.44 -24.36 -6.97
C GLN A 488 -1.03 -24.93 -6.73
N ILE A 489 0.01 -24.12 -6.92
CA ILE A 489 1.41 -24.56 -6.75
C ILE A 489 1.92 -24.38 -5.30
N GLY A 490 1.15 -23.74 -4.42
CA GLY A 490 1.56 -23.44 -3.05
C GLY A 490 2.57 -22.29 -2.93
N ASP A 491 2.63 -21.40 -3.91
CA ASP A 491 3.46 -20.19 -3.89
C ASP A 491 2.79 -19.09 -3.05
N THR A 492 3.02 -19.14 -1.74
CA THR A 492 2.40 -18.22 -0.77
C THR A 492 2.90 -16.78 -0.94
N ALA A 493 4.16 -16.58 -1.37
CA ALA A 493 4.70 -15.24 -1.63
C ALA A 493 4.04 -14.59 -2.86
N GLY A 494 3.85 -15.36 -3.94
CA GLY A 494 3.12 -14.93 -5.12
C GLY A 494 1.64 -14.65 -4.84
N GLU A 495 1.00 -15.43 -3.96
CA GLU A 495 -0.35 -15.15 -3.47
C GLU A 495 -0.43 -13.77 -2.81
N GLY A 496 0.44 -13.48 -1.84
CA GLY A 496 0.47 -12.19 -1.14
C GLY A 496 0.67 -11.01 -2.09
N THR A 497 1.61 -11.13 -3.04
CA THR A 497 1.86 -10.09 -4.07
C THR A 497 0.62 -9.84 -4.94
N THR A 498 -0.05 -10.92 -5.36
CA THR A 498 -1.24 -10.84 -6.21
C THR A 498 -2.41 -10.18 -5.49
N LEU A 499 -2.63 -10.52 -4.21
CA LEU A 499 -3.67 -9.91 -3.38
C LEU A 499 -3.43 -8.41 -3.20
N THR A 500 -2.19 -7.98 -2.99
CA THR A 500 -1.82 -6.55 -2.96
C THR A 500 -2.16 -5.83 -4.27
N ASN A 501 -1.91 -6.46 -5.41
CA ASN A 501 -2.26 -5.88 -6.71
C ASN A 501 -3.78 -5.79 -6.93
N ILE A 502 -4.55 -6.80 -6.50
CA ILE A 502 -6.02 -6.77 -6.52
C ILE A 502 -6.56 -5.65 -5.63
N GLY A 503 -6.03 -5.52 -4.40
CA GLY A 503 -6.38 -4.44 -3.48
C GLY A 503 -6.16 -3.05 -4.10
N SER A 504 -5.04 -2.87 -4.80
CA SER A 504 -4.70 -1.62 -5.49
C SER A 504 -5.69 -1.27 -6.61
N VAL A 505 -6.25 -2.27 -7.32
CA VAL A 505 -7.30 -2.04 -8.33
C VAL A 505 -8.61 -1.61 -7.67
N TYR A 506 -9.02 -2.25 -6.58
CA TYR A 506 -10.23 -1.84 -5.85
C TYR A 506 -10.09 -0.44 -5.24
N ASP A 507 -8.90 -0.07 -4.79
CA ASP A 507 -8.58 1.28 -4.32
C ASP A 507 -8.74 2.33 -5.44
N GLN A 508 -8.30 2.02 -6.66
CA GLN A 508 -8.48 2.90 -7.84
C GLN A 508 -9.94 2.99 -8.30
N LEU A 509 -10.74 1.94 -8.10
CA LEU A 509 -12.19 1.93 -8.37
C LEU A 509 -13.01 2.66 -7.29
N GLY A 510 -12.39 3.09 -6.18
CA GLY A 510 -13.08 3.70 -5.03
C GLY A 510 -13.80 2.69 -4.13
N GLN A 511 -13.56 1.38 -4.32
CA GLN A 511 -14.13 0.31 -3.49
C GLN A 511 -13.24 0.06 -2.26
N TYR A 512 -13.11 1.07 -1.41
CA TYR A 512 -12.15 1.09 -0.29
C TYR A 512 -12.27 -0.08 0.69
N PRO A 513 -13.47 -0.56 1.09
CA PRO A 513 -13.58 -1.72 1.97
C PRO A 513 -12.95 -2.99 1.38
N LYS A 514 -13.19 -3.26 0.09
CA LYS A 514 -12.59 -4.41 -0.60
C LYS A 514 -11.07 -4.25 -0.72
N ALA A 515 -10.60 -3.05 -1.01
CA ALA A 515 -9.17 -2.78 -1.07
C ALA A 515 -8.48 -3.13 0.26
N LEU A 516 -9.04 -2.65 1.38
CA LEU A 516 -8.52 -2.95 2.73
C LEU A 516 -8.60 -4.44 3.06
N GLU A 517 -9.66 -5.15 2.67
CA GLU A 517 -9.79 -6.60 2.85
C GLU A 517 -8.64 -7.37 2.18
N PHE A 518 -8.38 -7.09 0.90
CA PHE A 518 -7.30 -7.75 0.15
C PHE A 518 -5.91 -7.39 0.68
N PHE A 519 -5.68 -6.12 1.05
CA PHE A 519 -4.41 -5.72 1.67
C PHE A 519 -4.19 -6.38 3.03
N GLN A 520 -5.23 -6.56 3.85
CA GLN A 520 -5.11 -7.25 5.14
C GLN A 520 -4.76 -8.73 4.97
N GLN A 521 -5.33 -9.41 3.96
CA GLN A 521 -4.96 -10.78 3.62
C GLN A 521 -3.48 -10.86 3.19
N ALA A 522 -3.02 -9.95 2.33
CA ALA A 522 -1.62 -9.88 1.90
C ALA A 522 -0.66 -9.59 3.07
N LEU A 523 -1.06 -8.72 4.01
CA LEU A 523 -0.29 -8.39 5.21
C LEU A 523 -0.13 -9.61 6.13
N ALA A 524 -1.21 -10.37 6.33
CA ALA A 524 -1.18 -11.60 7.13
C ALA A 524 -0.22 -12.63 6.52
N ILE A 525 -0.24 -12.79 5.20
CA ILE A 525 0.69 -13.68 4.48
C ILE A 525 2.13 -13.22 4.64
N SER A 526 2.42 -11.93 4.42
CA SER A 526 3.79 -11.39 4.53
C SER A 526 4.37 -11.63 5.93
N LYS A 527 3.56 -11.39 6.97
CA LYS A 527 3.93 -11.70 8.37
C LYS A 527 4.15 -13.19 8.61
N GLN A 528 3.29 -14.05 8.06
CA GLN A 528 3.38 -15.50 8.22
C GLN A 528 4.68 -16.07 7.63
N ILE A 529 5.09 -15.60 6.45
CA ILE A 529 6.31 -16.10 5.78
C ILE A 529 7.59 -15.35 6.19
N GLY A 530 7.47 -14.28 6.97
CA GLY A 530 8.59 -13.45 7.40
C GLY A 530 9.13 -12.52 6.31
N ASP A 531 8.33 -12.21 5.28
CA ASP A 531 8.68 -11.24 4.23
C ASP A 531 8.51 -9.81 4.77
N THR A 532 9.57 -9.31 5.42
CA THR A 532 9.56 -7.98 6.05
C THR A 532 9.45 -6.85 5.02
N ALA A 533 10.01 -7.03 3.82
CA ALA A 533 9.90 -6.04 2.74
C ALA A 533 8.47 -5.97 2.17
N GLY A 534 7.84 -7.13 1.97
CA GLY A 534 6.44 -7.25 1.57
C GLY A 534 5.47 -6.69 2.62
N GLU A 535 5.77 -6.86 3.91
CA GLU A 535 5.04 -6.23 5.02
C GLU A 535 5.06 -4.71 4.90
N GLY A 536 6.25 -4.10 4.79
CA GLY A 536 6.39 -2.64 4.64
C GLY A 536 5.66 -2.06 3.42
N THR A 537 5.73 -2.78 2.29
CA THR A 537 5.02 -2.41 1.06
C THR A 537 3.50 -2.47 1.26
N THR A 538 3.00 -3.53 1.88
CA THR A 538 1.56 -3.71 2.11
C THR A 538 1.01 -2.68 3.10
N LEU A 539 1.75 -2.37 4.17
CA LEU A 539 1.40 -1.29 5.12
C LEU A 539 1.33 0.07 4.42
N THR A 540 2.25 0.36 3.49
CA THR A 540 2.21 1.58 2.68
C THR A 540 0.94 1.63 1.80
N ASN A 541 0.53 0.51 1.22
CA ASN A 541 -0.69 0.46 0.42
C ASN A 541 -1.96 0.63 1.28
N ILE A 542 -2.03 0.00 2.45
CA ILE A 542 -3.10 0.23 3.44
C ILE A 542 -3.16 1.73 3.82
N GLY A 543 -2.00 2.31 4.14
CA GLY A 543 -1.87 3.73 4.46
C GLY A 543 -2.38 4.64 3.34
N SER A 544 -2.36 4.22 2.07
CA SER A 544 -2.81 5.04 0.93
C SER A 544 -4.33 5.12 0.76
N VAL A 545 -5.07 4.19 1.37
CA VAL A 545 -6.53 4.18 1.33
C VAL A 545 -7.13 5.16 2.34
N TYR A 546 -6.54 5.25 3.54
CA TYR A 546 -7.06 6.04 4.64
C TYR A 546 -7.22 7.55 4.37
N PRO A 547 -6.32 8.23 3.65
CA PRO A 547 -6.51 9.64 3.30
C PRO A 547 -7.71 9.86 2.37
N LYS A 548 -8.01 8.91 1.47
CA LYS A 548 -9.23 8.97 0.61
C LYS A 548 -10.52 8.78 1.42
N LEU A 549 -10.40 8.18 2.59
CA LEU A 549 -11.45 8.10 3.60
C LEU A 549 -11.38 9.25 4.61
N GLY A 550 -10.53 10.26 4.40
CA GLY A 550 -10.25 11.39 5.29
C GLY A 550 -9.67 11.03 6.66
N GLN A 551 -9.11 9.82 6.81
CA GLN A 551 -8.53 9.30 8.05
C GLN A 551 -7.01 9.47 8.11
N TYR A 552 -6.57 10.73 8.09
CA TYR A 552 -5.15 11.05 8.02
C TYR A 552 -4.29 10.49 9.18
N PRO A 553 -4.73 10.47 10.45
CA PRO A 553 -3.93 9.89 11.54
C PRO A 553 -3.63 8.40 11.36
N LYS A 554 -4.63 7.61 10.93
CA LYS A 554 -4.44 6.19 10.63
C LYS A 554 -3.49 5.98 9.46
N ALA A 555 -3.58 6.83 8.43
CA ALA A 555 -2.61 6.79 7.33
C ALA A 555 -1.18 6.98 7.83
N LEU A 556 -0.95 8.00 8.69
CA LEU A 556 0.36 8.27 9.29
C LEU A 556 0.84 7.13 10.19
N GLU A 557 -0.03 6.46 10.93
CA GLU A 557 0.31 5.28 11.73
C GLU A 557 0.89 4.16 10.86
N PHE A 558 0.16 3.76 9.81
CA PHE A 558 0.60 2.71 8.88
C PHE A 558 1.88 3.10 8.13
N TYR A 559 2.00 4.36 7.70
CA TYR A 559 3.22 4.83 7.06
C TYR A 559 4.41 4.88 8.01
N THR A 560 4.20 5.22 9.28
CA THR A 560 5.29 5.23 10.28
C THR A 560 5.79 3.81 10.54
N GLN A 561 4.90 2.82 10.61
CA GLN A 561 5.30 1.40 10.69
C GLN A 561 6.09 0.96 9.45
N ALA A 562 5.61 1.29 8.25
CA ALA A 562 6.32 0.99 7.01
C ALA A 562 7.70 1.68 6.93
N LEU A 563 7.80 2.92 7.39
CA LEU A 563 9.05 3.68 7.43
C LEU A 563 10.07 3.05 8.39
N ALA A 564 9.62 2.60 9.56
CA ALA A 564 10.47 1.91 10.54
C ALA A 564 11.02 0.61 9.95
N ILE A 565 10.19 -0.16 9.24
CA ILE A 565 10.60 -1.37 8.53
C ILE A 565 11.64 -1.05 7.45
N ALA A 566 11.37 -0.07 6.59
CA ALA A 566 12.30 0.31 5.50
C ALA A 566 13.68 0.70 6.06
N LYS A 567 13.71 1.49 7.14
CA LYS A 567 14.95 1.84 7.86
C LYS A 567 15.64 0.63 8.48
N GLN A 568 14.88 -0.27 9.09
CA GLN A 568 15.42 -1.48 9.74
C GLN A 568 16.13 -2.39 8.73
N ILE A 569 15.54 -2.59 7.55
CA ILE A 569 16.13 -3.44 6.51
C ILE A 569 17.12 -2.68 5.61
N GLY A 570 17.21 -1.35 5.71
CA GLY A 570 18.07 -0.52 4.86
C GLY A 570 17.55 -0.35 3.43
N ASP A 571 16.23 -0.48 3.21
CA ASP A 571 15.57 -0.19 1.93
C ASP A 571 15.39 1.31 1.75
N MET A 572 16.42 1.95 1.18
CA MET A 572 16.43 3.40 0.94
C MET A 572 15.33 3.84 -0.05
N ALA A 573 15.01 3.00 -1.05
CA ALA A 573 13.97 3.34 -2.03
C ALA A 573 12.57 3.30 -1.39
N GLY A 574 12.32 2.28 -0.57
CA GLY A 574 11.13 2.18 0.28
C GLY A 574 11.02 3.36 1.25
N GLU A 575 12.11 3.72 1.93
CA GLU A 575 12.16 4.88 2.83
C GLU A 575 11.74 6.17 2.13
N GLY A 576 12.35 6.50 0.98
CA GLY A 576 12.00 7.69 0.21
C GLY A 576 10.54 7.68 -0.27
N THR A 577 10.03 6.52 -0.68
CA THR A 577 8.63 6.37 -1.10
C THR A 577 7.67 6.62 0.07
N THR A 578 7.92 6.01 1.23
CA THR A 578 7.06 6.16 2.41
C THR A 578 7.10 7.59 2.96
N LEU A 579 8.28 8.24 2.99
CA LEU A 579 8.40 9.66 3.36
C LEU A 579 7.58 10.56 2.43
N THR A 580 7.58 10.27 1.12
CA THR A 580 6.73 10.98 0.15
C THR A 580 5.25 10.80 0.46
N LYS A 581 4.82 9.59 0.86
CA LYS A 581 3.42 9.34 1.26
C LYS A 581 3.04 10.09 2.54
N ILE A 582 3.92 10.13 3.55
CA ILE A 582 3.74 10.91 4.78
C ILE A 582 3.62 12.39 4.46
N GLY A 583 4.51 12.91 3.60
CA GLY A 583 4.46 14.29 3.12
C GLY A 583 3.13 14.62 2.45
N SER A 584 2.59 13.70 1.64
CA SER A 584 1.28 13.86 0.98
C SER A 584 0.12 13.91 1.95
N VAL A 585 0.20 13.19 3.08
CA VAL A 585 -0.83 13.27 4.12
C VAL A 585 -0.78 14.62 4.83
N TYR A 586 0.41 15.12 5.16
CA TYR A 586 0.54 16.45 5.77
C TYR A 586 0.14 17.58 4.82
N ASP A 587 0.37 17.43 3.52
CA ASP A 587 -0.10 18.37 2.48
C ASP A 587 -1.63 18.42 2.45
N GLN A 588 -2.29 17.25 2.43
CA GLN A 588 -3.76 17.16 2.47
C GLN A 588 -4.36 17.70 3.78
N LEU A 589 -3.62 17.61 4.89
CA LEU A 589 -3.98 18.22 6.17
C LEU A 589 -3.76 19.73 6.22
N GLY A 590 -3.19 20.35 5.19
CA GLY A 590 -2.80 21.77 5.19
C GLY A 590 -1.58 22.08 6.08
N GLN A 591 -0.90 21.06 6.60
CA GLN A 591 0.33 21.21 7.39
C GLN A 591 1.56 21.31 6.47
N TYR A 592 1.54 22.32 5.60
CA TYR A 592 2.52 22.50 4.52
C TYR A 592 3.99 22.51 4.97
N PRO A 593 4.39 23.11 6.11
CA PRO A 593 5.78 23.05 6.56
C PRO A 593 6.27 21.62 6.83
N LYS A 594 5.43 20.78 7.46
CA LYS A 594 5.76 19.37 7.68
C LYS A 594 5.80 18.58 6.37
N ALA A 595 4.85 18.86 5.46
CA ALA A 595 4.86 18.23 4.14
C ALA A 595 6.19 18.48 3.40
N LEU A 596 6.65 19.73 3.38
CA LEU A 596 7.93 20.12 2.78
C LEU A 596 9.13 19.46 3.46
N GLU A 597 9.11 19.31 4.79
CA GLU A 597 10.17 18.60 5.53
C GLU A 597 10.32 17.15 5.03
N PHE A 598 9.23 16.39 5.01
CA PHE A 598 9.22 15.00 4.57
C PHE A 598 9.56 14.85 3.08
N TYR A 599 9.03 15.73 2.22
CA TYR A 599 9.40 15.72 0.80
C TYR A 599 10.87 16.08 0.57
N THR A 600 11.45 16.98 1.37
CA THR A 600 12.88 17.32 1.25
C THR A 600 13.76 16.14 1.65
N GLN A 601 13.40 15.41 2.70
CA GLN A 601 14.08 14.16 3.08
C GLN A 601 13.97 13.10 1.95
N ALA A 602 12.77 12.90 1.40
CA ALA A 602 12.57 11.98 0.28
C ALA A 602 13.36 12.37 -0.97
N LEU A 603 13.44 13.68 -1.27
CA LEU A 603 14.21 14.21 -2.39
C LEU A 603 15.71 13.98 -2.21
N ALA A 604 16.22 14.17 -0.99
CA ALA A 604 17.63 13.90 -0.67
C ALA A 604 17.98 12.43 -0.89
N ILE A 605 17.10 11.51 -0.45
CA ILE A 605 17.27 10.07 -0.66
C ILE A 605 17.23 9.73 -2.14
N ALA A 606 16.24 10.23 -2.89
CA ALA A 606 16.11 9.98 -4.33
C ALA A 606 17.39 10.41 -5.08
N LYS A 607 17.93 11.59 -4.76
CA LYS A 607 19.21 12.08 -5.31
C LYS A 607 20.39 11.22 -4.89
N GLN A 608 20.45 10.79 -3.63
CA GLN A 608 21.53 9.96 -3.10
C GLN A 608 21.60 8.60 -3.79
N ILE A 609 20.46 7.95 -4.02
CA ILE A 609 20.41 6.65 -4.70
C ILE A 609 20.38 6.79 -6.23
N GLY A 610 20.19 7.99 -6.78
CA GLY A 610 20.09 8.21 -8.22
C GLY A 610 18.75 7.79 -8.84
N ASP A 611 17.68 7.70 -8.03
CA ASP A 611 16.31 7.49 -8.51
C ASP A 611 15.78 8.78 -9.15
N THR A 612 16.12 8.94 -10.43
CA THR A 612 15.77 10.12 -11.22
C THR A 612 14.25 10.22 -11.42
N ALA A 613 13.53 9.09 -11.45
CA ALA A 613 12.07 9.09 -11.58
C ALA A 613 11.41 9.58 -10.30
N GLY A 614 11.86 9.09 -9.14
CA GLY A 614 11.44 9.53 -7.81
C GLY A 614 11.78 11.00 -7.56
N GLU A 615 12.95 11.47 -7.99
CA GLU A 615 13.34 12.89 -7.92
C GLU A 615 12.30 13.79 -8.59
N GLY A 616 11.95 13.50 -9.86
CA GLY A 616 10.94 14.26 -10.59
C GLY A 616 9.56 14.22 -9.92
N GLY A 617 9.15 13.05 -9.41
CA GLY A 617 7.89 12.91 -8.67
C GLY A 617 7.84 13.75 -7.39
N THR A 618 8.90 13.70 -6.59
CA THR A 618 8.98 14.45 -5.33
C THR A 618 9.06 15.96 -5.56
N LEU A 619 9.81 16.42 -6.57
CA LEU A 619 9.81 17.84 -6.97
C LEU A 619 8.42 18.31 -7.38
N SER A 620 7.67 17.48 -8.12
CA SER A 620 6.28 17.78 -8.45
C SER A 620 5.41 17.90 -7.19
N ASN A 621 5.58 17.02 -6.20
CA ASN A 621 4.81 17.12 -4.95
C ASN A 621 5.16 18.38 -4.13
N ILE A 622 6.44 18.78 -4.09
CA ILE A 622 6.86 20.06 -3.49
C ILE A 622 6.20 21.23 -4.22
N GLY A 623 6.13 21.17 -5.55
CA GLY A 623 5.41 22.16 -6.36
C GLY A 623 3.92 22.26 -6.00
N VAL A 624 3.25 21.13 -5.73
CA VAL A 624 1.84 21.10 -5.28
C VAL A 624 1.68 21.80 -3.93
N VAL A 625 2.59 21.57 -2.98
CA VAL A 625 2.53 22.27 -1.68
C VAL A 625 2.66 23.79 -1.86
N TYR A 626 3.58 24.25 -2.70
CA TYR A 626 3.70 25.70 -2.97
C TYR A 626 2.49 26.27 -3.73
N LEU A 627 1.84 25.47 -4.58
CA LEU A 627 0.57 25.84 -5.20
C LEU A 627 -0.52 26.01 -4.13
N SER A 628 -0.65 25.08 -3.19
CA SER A 628 -1.61 25.15 -2.07
C SER A 628 -1.34 26.35 -1.14
N LEU A 629 -0.08 26.74 -0.97
CA LEU A 629 0.34 27.94 -0.23
C LEU A 629 0.09 29.26 -0.98
N GLY A 630 -0.39 29.23 -2.24
CA GLY A 630 -0.52 30.40 -3.10
C GLY A 630 0.81 30.98 -3.58
N GLN A 631 1.93 30.28 -3.38
CA GLN A 631 3.27 30.69 -3.82
C GLN A 631 3.52 30.20 -5.26
N TYR A 632 2.71 30.69 -6.20
CA TYR A 632 2.64 30.21 -7.58
C TYR A 632 3.99 30.24 -8.32
N SER A 633 4.82 31.25 -8.10
CA SER A 633 6.14 31.35 -8.75
C SER A 633 7.07 30.20 -8.36
N LYS A 634 7.12 29.84 -7.07
CA LYS A 634 7.90 28.70 -6.60
C LYS A 634 7.31 27.38 -7.10
N ALA A 635 5.98 27.26 -7.09
CA ALA A 635 5.32 26.08 -7.63
C ALA A 635 5.76 25.81 -9.09
N LEU A 636 5.74 26.85 -9.94
CA LEU A 636 6.20 26.76 -11.32
C LEU A 636 7.67 26.36 -11.44
N GLU A 637 8.56 26.90 -10.59
CA GLU A 637 9.99 26.52 -10.59
C GLU A 637 10.17 25.02 -10.36
N PHE A 638 9.56 24.47 -9.31
CA PHE A 638 9.64 23.05 -9.00
C PHE A 638 8.98 22.17 -10.07
N PHE A 639 7.83 22.58 -10.61
CA PHE A 639 7.20 21.86 -11.71
C PHE A 639 8.05 21.88 -12.98
N GLN A 640 8.75 22.97 -13.28
CA GLN A 640 9.64 23.03 -14.45
C GLN A 640 10.84 22.09 -14.29
N GLN A 641 11.43 22.02 -13.10
CA GLN A 641 12.50 21.05 -12.80
C GLN A 641 12.00 19.60 -12.97
N ALA A 642 10.83 19.27 -12.40
CA ALA A 642 10.21 17.95 -12.55
C ALA A 642 9.91 17.62 -14.02
N LEU A 643 9.39 18.58 -14.79
CA LEU A 643 9.08 18.42 -16.21
C LEU A 643 10.33 18.13 -17.04
N ALA A 644 11.43 18.84 -16.77
CA ALA A 644 12.71 18.61 -17.44
C ALA A 644 13.22 17.18 -17.21
N ILE A 645 13.16 16.71 -15.96
CA ILE A 645 13.55 15.35 -15.58
C ILE A 645 12.67 14.31 -16.30
N HIS A 646 11.35 14.46 -16.25
CA HIS A 646 10.43 13.52 -16.91
C HIS A 646 10.64 13.45 -18.42
N LYS A 647 10.90 14.58 -19.07
CA LYS A 647 11.27 14.63 -20.50
C LYS A 647 12.61 13.93 -20.77
N GLN A 648 13.62 14.16 -19.94
CA GLN A 648 14.94 13.56 -20.08
C GLN A 648 14.89 12.03 -20.02
N ILE A 649 14.16 11.47 -19.04
CA ILE A 649 14.04 10.02 -18.89
C ILE A 649 12.95 9.41 -19.80
N GLY A 650 12.15 10.24 -20.49
CA GLY A 650 11.06 9.77 -21.35
C GLY A 650 9.84 9.24 -20.59
N ASN A 651 9.65 9.63 -19.32
CA ASN A 651 8.48 9.30 -18.52
C ASN A 651 7.27 10.16 -18.94
N LYS A 652 6.52 9.67 -19.92
CA LYS A 652 5.36 10.39 -20.48
C LYS A 652 4.20 10.54 -19.49
N ALA A 653 4.00 9.58 -18.59
CA ALA A 653 2.97 9.69 -17.56
C ALA A 653 3.30 10.82 -16.55
N GLY A 654 4.56 10.94 -16.15
CA GLY A 654 5.09 12.03 -15.33
C GLY A 654 4.94 13.38 -16.05
N GLU A 655 5.34 13.46 -17.32
CA GLU A 655 5.20 14.66 -18.15
C GLU A 655 3.75 15.18 -18.17
N GLY A 656 2.77 14.31 -18.45
CA GLY A 656 1.35 14.68 -18.46
C GLY A 656 0.83 15.13 -17.09
N THR A 657 1.32 14.53 -16.00
CA THR A 657 0.96 14.93 -14.63
C THR A 657 1.51 16.31 -14.30
N THR A 658 2.79 16.55 -14.55
CA THR A 658 3.41 17.85 -14.27
C THR A 658 2.83 18.98 -15.12
N LEU A 659 2.53 18.73 -16.40
CA LEU A 659 1.83 19.70 -17.25
C LEU A 659 0.44 20.04 -16.72
N THR A 660 -0.29 19.04 -16.20
CA THR A 660 -1.59 19.30 -15.54
C THR A 660 -1.40 20.20 -14.32
N ASN A 661 -0.38 19.95 -13.49
CA ASN A 661 -0.13 20.79 -12.32
C ASN A 661 0.26 22.22 -12.68
N ILE A 662 1.07 22.42 -13.73
CA ILE A 662 1.39 23.75 -14.27
C ILE A 662 0.11 24.45 -14.77
N GLY A 663 -0.77 23.72 -15.47
CA GLY A 663 -2.08 24.22 -15.88
C GLY A 663 -2.91 24.68 -14.68
N SER A 664 -2.94 23.91 -13.60
CA SER A 664 -3.63 24.28 -12.35
C SER A 664 -3.06 25.54 -11.70
N VAL A 665 -1.74 25.77 -11.76
CA VAL A 665 -1.15 27.03 -11.28
C VAL A 665 -1.68 28.22 -12.06
N TYR A 666 -1.70 28.13 -13.40
CA TYR A 666 -2.22 29.21 -14.23
C TYR A 666 -3.72 29.43 -14.08
N ASP A 667 -4.48 28.37 -13.83
CA ASP A 667 -5.91 28.45 -13.52
C ASP A 667 -6.14 29.21 -12.20
N GLN A 668 -5.38 28.92 -11.14
CA GLN A 668 -5.45 29.65 -9.87
C GLN A 668 -4.99 31.12 -9.98
N LEU A 669 -4.06 31.41 -10.89
CA LEU A 669 -3.65 32.79 -11.23
C LEU A 669 -4.68 33.54 -12.09
N GLY A 670 -5.78 32.91 -12.51
CA GLY A 670 -6.76 33.48 -13.44
C GLY A 670 -6.24 33.61 -14.89
N GLN A 671 -5.07 33.05 -15.20
CA GLN A 671 -4.48 33.03 -16.55
C GLN A 671 -5.05 31.86 -17.37
N TYR A 672 -6.37 31.84 -17.53
CA TYR A 672 -7.11 30.73 -18.13
C TYR A 672 -6.60 30.28 -19.53
N PRO A 673 -6.20 31.18 -20.46
CA PRO A 673 -5.66 30.74 -21.74
C PRO A 673 -4.40 29.87 -21.62
N LYS A 674 -3.48 30.23 -20.71
CA LYS A 674 -2.28 29.42 -20.44
C LYS A 674 -2.63 28.12 -19.75
N ALA A 675 -3.58 28.15 -18.80
CA ALA A 675 -4.04 26.93 -18.15
C ALA A 675 -4.55 25.91 -19.18
N LEU A 676 -5.39 26.36 -20.11
CA LEU A 676 -5.90 25.53 -21.21
C LEU A 676 -4.80 24.99 -22.12
N GLU A 677 -3.79 25.80 -22.46
CA GLU A 677 -2.63 25.35 -23.26
C GLU A 677 -1.92 24.15 -22.60
N PHE A 678 -1.57 24.27 -21.32
CA PHE A 678 -0.90 23.20 -20.58
C PHE A 678 -1.78 21.97 -20.37
N PHE A 679 -3.08 22.16 -20.08
CA PHE A 679 -4.02 21.05 -20.00
C PHE A 679 -4.19 20.32 -21.34
N GLN A 680 -4.19 21.03 -22.48
CA GLN A 680 -4.26 20.42 -23.81
C GLN A 680 -3.00 19.61 -24.15
N GLN A 681 -1.81 20.10 -23.79
CA GLN A 681 -0.57 19.34 -23.93
C GLN A 681 -0.60 18.06 -23.08
N ALA A 682 -1.05 18.15 -21.82
CA ALA A 682 -1.23 16.99 -20.95
C ALA A 682 -2.25 15.99 -21.53
N LEU A 683 -3.37 16.47 -22.04
CA LEU A 683 -4.42 15.66 -22.66
C LEU A 683 -3.89 14.88 -23.88
N ALA A 684 -3.11 15.53 -24.74
CA ALA A 684 -2.51 14.89 -25.91
C ALA A 684 -1.57 13.74 -25.52
N ILE A 685 -0.74 13.94 -24.49
CA ILE A 685 0.16 12.90 -23.98
C ILE A 685 -0.65 11.74 -23.37
N ARG A 686 -1.67 12.04 -22.56
CA ARG A 686 -2.52 11.02 -21.91
C ARG A 686 -3.22 10.14 -22.95
N LYS A 687 -3.78 10.75 -24.01
CA LYS A 687 -4.34 10.03 -25.17
C LYS A 687 -3.30 9.17 -25.88
N GLN A 688 -2.10 9.71 -26.12
CA GLN A 688 -1.01 8.99 -26.79
C GLN A 688 -0.60 7.72 -26.02
N ILE A 689 -0.52 7.78 -24.69
CA ILE A 689 -0.11 6.63 -23.86
C ILE A 689 -1.29 5.72 -23.49
N GLY A 690 -2.53 6.12 -23.77
CA GLY A 690 -3.73 5.38 -23.38
C GLY A 690 -4.09 5.49 -21.89
N ASP A 691 -3.64 6.55 -21.21
CA ASP A 691 -4.00 6.85 -19.82
C ASP A 691 -5.43 7.42 -19.74
N THR A 692 -6.41 6.54 -19.88
CA THR A 692 -7.84 6.88 -19.91
C THR A 692 -8.30 7.56 -18.62
N ALA A 693 -7.77 7.14 -17.46
CA ALA A 693 -8.12 7.74 -16.17
C ALA A 693 -7.58 9.17 -16.07
N GLY A 694 -6.32 9.39 -16.45
CA GLY A 694 -5.75 10.73 -16.57
C GLY A 694 -6.51 11.57 -17.60
N GLU A 695 -6.87 11.02 -18.75
CA GLU A 695 -7.63 11.73 -19.78
C GLU A 695 -8.91 12.34 -19.20
N GLY A 696 -9.74 11.52 -18.52
CA GLY A 696 -10.96 11.99 -17.87
C GLY A 696 -10.70 13.10 -16.84
N ALA A 697 -9.65 12.96 -16.01
CA ALA A 697 -9.29 13.98 -15.04
C ALA A 697 -8.85 15.32 -15.70
N THR A 698 -8.06 15.27 -16.78
CA THR A 698 -7.67 16.49 -17.51
C THR A 698 -8.87 17.16 -18.17
N LEU A 699 -9.77 16.38 -18.77
CA LEU A 699 -11.00 16.91 -19.37
C LEU A 699 -11.88 17.60 -18.33
N ASN A 700 -12.01 17.02 -17.13
CA ASN A 700 -12.71 17.66 -16.03
C ASN A 700 -12.05 19.00 -15.64
N ASN A 701 -10.72 19.07 -15.54
CA ASN A 701 -10.02 20.32 -15.23
C ASN A 701 -10.21 21.39 -16.32
N ILE A 702 -10.17 21.01 -17.60
CA ILE A 702 -10.50 21.91 -18.71
C ILE A 702 -11.94 22.43 -18.59
N GLY A 703 -12.88 21.55 -18.23
CA GLY A 703 -14.27 21.92 -17.97
C GLY A 703 -14.40 22.96 -16.84
N VAL A 704 -13.65 22.79 -15.75
CA VAL A 704 -13.60 23.76 -14.62
C VAL A 704 -13.10 25.12 -15.08
N VAL A 705 -12.05 25.18 -15.91
CA VAL A 705 -11.56 26.45 -16.46
C VAL A 705 -12.63 27.14 -17.31
N TYR A 706 -13.33 26.40 -18.18
CA TYR A 706 -14.43 26.98 -18.96
C TYR A 706 -15.63 27.40 -18.12
N LEU A 707 -15.92 26.69 -17.02
CA LEU A 707 -16.93 27.08 -16.05
C LEU A 707 -16.58 28.43 -15.41
N ARG A 708 -15.33 28.62 -14.97
CA ARG A 708 -14.83 29.89 -14.41
C ARG A 708 -14.82 31.03 -15.42
N LEU A 709 -14.53 30.74 -16.69
CA LEU A 709 -14.65 31.69 -17.80
C LEU A 709 -16.10 32.07 -18.16
N GLY A 710 -17.11 31.45 -17.52
CA GLY A 710 -18.52 31.63 -17.88
C GLY A 710 -18.90 31.02 -19.24
N GLN A 711 -18.02 30.24 -19.87
CA GLN A 711 -18.25 29.56 -21.14
C GLN A 711 -18.95 28.22 -20.92
N TYR A 712 -20.14 28.27 -20.33
CA TYR A 712 -20.90 27.10 -19.88
C TYR A 712 -21.14 26.01 -20.94
N PRO A 713 -21.42 26.32 -22.23
CA PRO A 713 -21.58 25.28 -23.24
C PRO A 713 -20.32 24.44 -23.45
N LYS A 714 -19.13 25.08 -23.47
CA LYS A 714 -17.86 24.37 -23.56
C LYS A 714 -17.56 23.59 -22.29
N ALA A 715 -17.83 24.16 -21.12
CA ALA A 715 -17.67 23.46 -19.85
C ALA A 715 -18.47 22.14 -19.85
N LEU A 716 -19.74 22.19 -20.27
CA LEU A 716 -20.58 20.99 -20.40
C LEU A 716 -20.01 19.96 -21.38
N GLU A 717 -19.49 20.39 -22.53
CA GLU A 717 -18.87 19.48 -23.51
C GLU A 717 -17.72 18.67 -22.88
N PHE A 718 -16.78 19.35 -22.22
CA PHE A 718 -15.64 18.71 -21.58
C PHE A 718 -16.04 17.85 -20.37
N PHE A 719 -16.98 18.32 -19.53
CA PHE A 719 -17.48 17.52 -18.42
C PHE A 719 -18.25 16.28 -18.89
N GLN A 720 -19.00 16.34 -19.99
CA GLN A 720 -19.68 15.17 -20.55
C GLN A 720 -18.68 14.12 -21.05
N GLN A 721 -17.59 14.53 -21.69
CA GLN A 721 -16.51 13.61 -22.08
C GLN A 721 -15.85 12.98 -20.85
N ALA A 722 -15.54 13.78 -19.82
CA ALA A 722 -14.97 13.29 -18.56
C ALA A 722 -15.91 12.30 -17.85
N LEU A 723 -17.22 12.59 -17.82
CA LEU A 723 -18.24 11.74 -17.21
C LEU A 723 -18.38 10.40 -17.97
N ALA A 724 -18.36 10.44 -19.30
CA ALA A 724 -18.41 9.24 -20.13
C ALA A 724 -17.23 8.32 -19.82
N ILE A 725 -16.02 8.88 -19.70
CA ILE A 725 -14.82 8.16 -19.30
C ILE A 725 -14.96 7.59 -17.88
N ALA A 726 -15.36 8.41 -16.90
CA ALA A 726 -15.50 7.98 -15.51
C ALA A 726 -16.46 6.79 -15.37
N LYS A 727 -17.60 6.83 -16.09
CA LYS A 727 -18.56 5.73 -16.16
C LYS A 727 -17.98 4.50 -16.85
N GLN A 728 -17.30 4.68 -17.99
CA GLN A 728 -16.69 3.60 -18.76
C GLN A 728 -15.67 2.81 -17.92
N ILE A 729 -14.84 3.50 -17.14
CA ILE A 729 -13.80 2.86 -16.33
C ILE A 729 -14.27 2.48 -14.92
N GLY A 730 -15.53 2.79 -14.55
CA GLY A 730 -16.07 2.50 -13.22
C GLY A 730 -15.52 3.35 -12.08
N ASN A 731 -14.92 4.51 -12.37
CA ASN A 731 -14.44 5.44 -11.34
C ASN A 731 -15.60 6.23 -10.76
N LYS A 732 -16.21 5.69 -9.69
CA LYS A 732 -17.39 6.26 -9.04
C LYS A 732 -17.14 7.62 -8.38
N ALA A 733 -15.96 7.83 -7.80
CA ALA A 733 -15.59 9.11 -7.22
C ALA A 733 -15.47 10.20 -8.31
N GLY A 734 -14.81 9.90 -9.43
CA GLY A 734 -14.74 10.79 -10.58
C GLY A 734 -16.09 11.05 -11.25
N GLU A 735 -16.96 10.03 -11.30
CA GLU A 735 -18.34 10.16 -11.79
C GLU A 735 -19.14 11.16 -10.95
N ALA A 736 -19.13 11.02 -9.62
CA ALA A 736 -19.81 11.93 -8.70
C ALA A 736 -19.28 13.37 -8.81
N ALA A 737 -17.95 13.55 -8.80
CA ALA A 737 -17.33 14.87 -8.91
C ALA A 737 -17.68 15.57 -10.23
N THR A 738 -17.69 14.83 -11.34
CA THR A 738 -18.03 15.40 -12.66
C THR A 738 -19.51 15.74 -12.75
N LEU A 739 -20.40 14.90 -12.20
CA LEU A 739 -21.84 15.21 -12.11
C LEU A 739 -22.11 16.45 -11.25
N ASN A 740 -21.41 16.60 -10.13
CA ASN A 740 -21.47 17.80 -9.30
C ASN A 740 -21.12 19.06 -10.10
N ASN A 741 -20.02 19.01 -10.87
CA ASN A 741 -19.60 20.12 -11.72
C ASN A 741 -20.64 20.45 -12.81
N ILE A 742 -21.19 19.44 -13.51
CA ILE A 742 -22.26 19.64 -14.51
C ILE A 742 -23.49 20.28 -13.86
N GLY A 743 -23.86 19.82 -12.66
CA GLY A 743 -24.95 20.39 -11.86
C GLY A 743 -24.73 21.86 -11.54
N ALA A 744 -23.51 22.23 -11.13
CA ALA A 744 -23.12 23.61 -10.90
C ALA A 744 -23.20 24.46 -12.19
N VAL A 745 -22.82 23.92 -13.35
CA VAL A 745 -23.00 24.62 -14.63
C VAL A 745 -24.48 24.89 -14.91
N TYR A 746 -25.36 23.91 -14.72
CA TYR A 746 -26.80 24.10 -14.94
C TYR A 746 -27.42 25.10 -13.96
N ASN A 747 -26.97 25.15 -12.71
CA ASN A 747 -27.38 26.20 -11.76
C ASN A 747 -27.00 27.58 -12.26
N ASN A 748 -25.75 27.77 -12.71
CA ASN A 748 -25.26 29.05 -13.25
C ASN A 748 -25.99 29.47 -14.54
N LEU A 749 -26.45 28.51 -15.35
CA LEU A 749 -27.28 28.75 -16.53
C LEU A 749 -28.76 29.03 -16.21
N GLY A 750 -29.18 28.94 -14.94
CA GLY A 750 -30.60 28.99 -14.55
C GLY A 750 -31.43 27.80 -15.04
N GLN A 751 -30.79 26.72 -15.50
CA GLN A 751 -31.45 25.49 -15.98
C GLN A 751 -31.72 24.53 -14.81
N TYR A 752 -32.40 25.03 -13.78
CA TYR A 752 -32.59 24.34 -12.51
C TYR A 752 -33.19 22.93 -12.60
N PRO A 753 -34.17 22.62 -13.50
CA PRO A 753 -34.67 21.25 -13.64
C PRO A 753 -33.59 20.25 -14.11
N LYS A 754 -32.62 20.69 -14.91
CA LYS A 754 -31.49 19.85 -15.32
C LYS A 754 -30.48 19.72 -14.19
N ALA A 755 -30.19 20.82 -13.49
CA ALA A 755 -29.33 20.80 -12.31
C ALA A 755 -29.86 19.82 -11.26
N GLU A 756 -31.15 19.87 -10.95
CA GLU A 756 -31.84 18.97 -10.02
C GLU A 756 -31.59 17.51 -10.39
N LYS A 757 -31.88 17.12 -11.63
CA LYS A 757 -31.68 15.75 -12.10
C LYS A 757 -30.22 15.30 -11.99
N THR A 758 -29.27 16.16 -12.39
CA THR A 758 -27.85 15.82 -12.41
C THR A 758 -27.26 15.74 -11.00
N LEU A 759 -27.58 16.68 -10.11
CA LEU A 759 -27.07 16.71 -8.74
C LEU A 759 -27.66 15.58 -7.91
N PHE A 760 -28.92 15.22 -8.14
CA PHE A 760 -29.50 14.03 -7.53
C PHE A 760 -28.71 12.76 -7.91
N ALA A 761 -28.35 12.60 -9.19
CA ALA A 761 -27.51 11.50 -9.63
C ALA A 761 -26.09 11.55 -9.01
N ALA A 762 -25.52 12.74 -8.81
CA ALA A 762 -24.23 12.90 -8.12
C ALA A 762 -24.30 12.39 -6.66
N ILE A 763 -25.38 12.72 -5.96
CA ILE A 763 -25.66 12.26 -4.60
C ILE A 763 -25.83 10.74 -4.56
N GLU A 764 -26.60 10.15 -5.47
CA GLU A 764 -26.79 8.69 -5.52
C GLU A 764 -25.46 7.94 -5.71
N VAL A 765 -24.60 8.41 -6.61
CA VAL A 765 -23.27 7.81 -6.82
C VAL A 765 -22.39 7.99 -5.58
N SER A 766 -22.41 9.18 -4.95
CA SER A 766 -21.66 9.47 -3.73
C SER A 766 -22.06 8.59 -2.55
N GLU A 767 -23.37 8.40 -2.34
CA GLU A 767 -23.91 7.56 -1.28
C GLU A 767 -23.60 6.07 -1.51
N SER A 768 -23.47 5.63 -2.77
CA SER A 768 -23.10 4.25 -3.10
C SER A 768 -21.68 3.86 -2.64
N LEU A 769 -20.84 4.83 -2.28
CA LEU A 769 -19.48 4.63 -1.75
C LEU A 769 -19.44 4.43 -0.23
N ARG A 770 -20.56 4.66 0.48
CA ARG A 770 -20.64 4.59 1.95
C ARG A 770 -20.80 3.19 2.56
N PRO A 771 -21.44 2.19 1.91
CA PRO A 771 -21.62 0.87 2.50
C PRO A 771 -20.29 0.21 2.88
N GLY A 772 -20.24 -0.43 4.06
CA GLY A 772 -19.05 -1.11 4.58
C GLY A 772 -18.03 -0.19 5.29
N LEU A 773 -18.20 1.12 5.25
CA LEU A 773 -17.36 2.06 5.99
C LEU A 773 -17.71 2.10 7.49
N LYS A 774 -16.72 2.37 8.35
CA LYS A 774 -16.90 2.69 9.78
C LYS A 774 -17.43 4.13 9.96
N ASP A 775 -17.92 4.46 11.15
CA ASP A 775 -18.56 5.76 11.44
C ASP A 775 -17.63 6.95 11.16
N ASP A 776 -16.39 6.87 11.64
CA ASP A 776 -15.32 7.86 11.41
C ASP A 776 -14.97 8.03 9.92
N GLN A 777 -14.99 6.93 9.15
CA GLN A 777 -14.77 6.95 7.69
C GLN A 777 -15.93 7.62 6.95
N LYS A 778 -17.16 7.41 7.41
CA LYS A 778 -18.38 7.99 6.82
C LYS A 778 -18.48 9.49 7.05
N ILE A 779 -18.12 9.98 8.24
CA ILE A 779 -18.05 11.41 8.54
C ILE A 779 -17.08 12.09 7.57
N SER A 780 -15.89 11.50 7.46
CA SER A 780 -14.78 12.06 6.71
C SER A 780 -15.01 12.08 5.20
N ILE A 781 -15.56 11.00 4.62
CA ILE A 781 -15.88 10.98 3.18
C ILE A 781 -17.01 11.97 2.83
N PHE A 782 -17.95 12.23 3.75
CA PHE A 782 -19.07 13.15 3.50
C PHE A 782 -18.61 14.60 3.30
N GLU A 783 -17.50 15.02 3.92
CA GLU A 783 -16.89 16.34 3.69
C GLU A 783 -16.63 16.60 2.19
N THR A 784 -16.27 15.55 1.44
CA THR A 784 -15.98 15.64 0.01
C THR A 784 -17.25 15.66 -0.87
N GLN A 785 -18.42 15.42 -0.28
CA GLN A 785 -19.69 15.19 -0.98
C GLN A 785 -20.73 16.29 -0.68
N ALA A 786 -20.51 17.13 0.33
CA ALA A 786 -21.47 18.10 0.85
C ALA A 786 -21.98 19.10 -0.20
N ASP A 787 -21.15 19.48 -1.17
CA ASP A 787 -21.50 20.49 -2.18
C ASP A 787 -22.61 20.03 -3.11
N SER A 788 -22.70 18.73 -3.43
CA SER A 788 -23.79 18.20 -4.25
C SER A 788 -25.16 18.41 -3.61
N TYR A 789 -25.24 18.27 -2.27
CA TYR A 789 -26.47 18.55 -1.51
C TYR A 789 -26.79 20.04 -1.48
N ARG A 790 -25.79 20.91 -1.32
CA ARG A 790 -25.99 22.38 -1.30
C ARG A 790 -26.45 22.91 -2.65
N PHE A 791 -25.80 22.49 -3.75
CA PHE A 791 -26.21 22.90 -5.09
C PHE A 791 -27.60 22.38 -5.45
N LEU A 792 -27.98 21.19 -4.97
CA LEU A 792 -29.32 20.66 -5.22
C LEU A 792 -30.39 21.46 -4.46
N GLN A 793 -30.12 21.83 -3.20
CA GLN A 793 -31.00 22.74 -2.44
C GLN A 793 -31.20 24.05 -3.18
N GLN A 794 -30.12 24.67 -3.67
CA GLN A 794 -30.19 25.90 -4.45
C GLN A 794 -31.06 25.74 -5.71
N ALA A 795 -30.88 24.66 -6.47
CA ALA A 795 -31.66 24.38 -7.67
C ALA A 795 -33.16 24.21 -7.36
N LEU A 796 -33.49 23.56 -6.24
CA LEU A 796 -34.87 23.32 -5.83
C LEU A 796 -35.56 24.60 -5.33
N VAL A 797 -34.88 25.40 -4.52
CA VAL A 797 -35.39 26.70 -4.05
C VAL A 797 -35.65 27.65 -5.21
N ALA A 798 -34.74 27.71 -6.19
CA ALA A 798 -34.93 28.54 -7.38
C ALA A 798 -36.14 28.10 -8.26
N GLN A 799 -36.60 26.85 -8.10
CA GLN A 799 -37.83 26.33 -8.72
C GLN A 799 -39.06 26.48 -7.83
N ASN A 800 -38.97 27.18 -6.69
CA ASN A 800 -40.00 27.25 -5.65
C ASN A 800 -40.39 25.88 -5.04
N LYS A 801 -39.53 24.86 -5.17
CA LYS A 801 -39.73 23.52 -4.57
C LYS A 801 -39.17 23.47 -3.15
N ASN A 802 -39.58 24.42 -2.30
CA ASN A 802 -38.98 24.63 -0.98
C ASN A 802 -39.11 23.42 -0.05
N SER A 803 -40.22 22.67 -0.14
CA SER A 803 -40.42 21.44 0.65
C SER A 803 -39.48 20.31 0.21
N THR A 804 -39.21 20.15 -1.08
CA THR A 804 -38.24 19.16 -1.56
C THR A 804 -36.81 19.59 -1.23
N ALA A 805 -36.53 20.90 -1.24
CA ALA A 805 -35.25 21.42 -0.80
C ALA A 805 -34.97 21.09 0.68
N LEU A 806 -36.00 21.13 1.54
CA LEU A 806 -35.92 20.69 2.93
C LEU A 806 -35.59 19.19 3.05
N GLU A 807 -36.20 18.33 2.23
CA GLU A 807 -35.86 16.89 2.20
C GLU A 807 -34.36 16.67 1.87
N ILE A 808 -33.80 17.46 0.95
CA ILE A 808 -32.39 17.37 0.58
C ILE A 808 -31.48 17.97 1.66
N ALA A 809 -31.88 19.06 2.32
CA ALA A 809 -31.16 19.63 3.45
C ALA A 809 -31.02 18.57 4.57
N GLU A 810 -32.13 17.93 4.94
CA GLU A 810 -32.15 16.89 5.97
C GLU A 810 -31.43 15.60 5.51
N ARG A 811 -31.51 15.22 4.23
CA ARG A 811 -30.71 14.09 3.68
C ARG A 811 -29.20 14.31 3.83
N GLY A 812 -28.75 15.55 3.72
CA GLY A 812 -27.36 15.96 3.92
C GLY A 812 -26.99 16.26 5.38
N ARG A 813 -27.84 15.96 6.36
CA ARG A 813 -27.62 16.22 7.79
C ARG A 813 -27.27 14.97 8.55
N ALA A 814 -26.23 15.04 9.39
CA ALA A 814 -25.88 14.05 10.41
C ALA A 814 -25.98 12.59 9.90
N ARG A 815 -25.59 12.36 8.65
CA ARG A 815 -25.91 11.14 7.93
C ARG A 815 -25.19 9.93 8.52
N ALA A 816 -23.93 10.07 8.93
CA ALA A 816 -23.22 9.00 9.62
C ALA A 816 -23.85 8.75 11.00
N PHE A 817 -24.20 9.82 11.73
CA PHE A 817 -24.86 9.70 13.03
C PHE A 817 -26.23 8.99 12.96
N VAL A 818 -27.06 9.33 11.98
CA VAL A 818 -28.36 8.68 11.72
C VAL A 818 -28.19 7.20 11.41
N GLU A 819 -27.24 6.84 10.54
CA GLU A 819 -26.93 5.44 10.22
C GLU A 819 -26.46 4.67 11.45
N LEU A 820 -25.63 5.29 12.28
CA LEU A 820 -25.15 4.73 13.53
C LEU A 820 -26.30 4.48 14.53
N LEU A 821 -27.19 5.46 14.75
CA LEU A 821 -28.35 5.29 15.63
C LEU A 821 -29.29 4.20 15.14
N ALA A 822 -29.60 4.18 13.84
CA ALA A 822 -30.42 3.14 13.25
C ALA A 822 -29.79 1.74 13.43
N SER A 823 -28.46 1.64 13.34
CA SER A 823 -27.76 0.37 13.59
C SER A 823 -27.91 -0.12 15.03
N LYS A 824 -27.81 0.78 16.03
CA LYS A 824 -27.97 0.44 17.46
C LYS A 824 -29.42 0.07 17.82
N LEU A 825 -30.39 0.58 17.07
CA LEU A 825 -31.81 0.26 17.21
C LEU A 825 -32.23 -1.02 16.48
N SER A 826 -31.40 -1.54 15.58
CA SER A 826 -31.70 -2.74 14.82
C SER A 826 -31.58 -3.99 15.71
N PRO A 827 -32.52 -4.95 15.62
CA PRO A 827 -32.41 -6.23 16.29
C PRO A 827 -31.38 -7.17 15.62
N SER A 828 -30.88 -6.83 14.42
CA SER A 828 -29.95 -7.69 13.69
C SER A 828 -28.51 -7.52 14.21
N PRO A 829 -27.82 -8.61 14.58
CA PRO A 829 -26.44 -8.55 15.08
C PRO A 829 -25.41 -8.24 13.99
N ASN A 830 -25.77 -8.33 12.70
CA ASN A 830 -24.84 -8.10 11.59
C ASN A 830 -25.01 -6.70 10.97
N ILE A 831 -24.13 -5.77 11.38
CA ILE A 831 -24.13 -4.35 10.95
C ILE A 831 -24.02 -4.22 9.42
N GLN A 832 -23.34 -5.15 8.74
CA GLN A 832 -23.13 -5.09 7.29
C GLN A 832 -24.41 -5.37 6.46
N GLN A 833 -25.44 -5.96 7.07
CA GLN A 833 -26.74 -6.23 6.43
C GLN A 833 -27.81 -5.18 6.78
N ILE A 834 -27.52 -4.23 7.67
CA ILE A 834 -28.46 -3.18 8.05
C ILE A 834 -28.54 -2.17 6.89
N LYS A 835 -29.67 -2.16 6.19
CA LYS A 835 -29.94 -1.16 5.15
C LYS A 835 -29.87 0.24 5.78
N PRO A 836 -29.13 1.19 5.18
CA PRO A 836 -29.10 2.56 5.67
C PRO A 836 -30.53 3.11 5.79
N PRO A 837 -30.87 3.81 6.90
CA PRO A 837 -32.20 4.39 7.07
C PRO A 837 -32.47 5.37 5.93
N THR A 838 -33.64 5.24 5.29
CA THR A 838 -34.04 6.21 4.26
C THR A 838 -34.18 7.60 4.88
N PRO A 839 -33.60 8.66 4.26
CA PRO A 839 -33.85 10.05 4.66
C PRO A 839 -35.35 10.35 4.71
N PRO A 840 -35.83 11.18 5.65
CA PRO A 840 -37.25 11.46 5.79
C PRO A 840 -37.73 12.34 4.63
N ASN A 841 -38.87 11.98 4.04
CA ASN A 841 -39.57 12.86 3.11
C ASN A 841 -40.40 13.92 3.87
N ILE A 842 -41.00 14.85 3.14
CA ILE A 842 -41.73 15.98 3.74
C ILE A 842 -42.88 15.52 4.65
N LYS A 843 -43.60 14.46 4.29
CA LYS A 843 -44.69 13.93 5.12
C LYS A 843 -44.16 13.38 6.44
N GLN A 844 -43.02 12.71 6.40
CA GLN A 844 -42.35 12.21 7.60
C GLN A 844 -41.82 13.37 8.46
N ILE A 845 -41.23 14.40 7.86
CA ILE A 845 -40.79 15.61 8.57
C ILE A 845 -41.98 16.29 9.28
N GLN A 846 -43.11 16.44 8.59
CA GLN A 846 -44.34 16.99 9.17
C GLN A 846 -44.88 16.13 10.32
N GLN A 847 -44.86 14.80 10.16
CA GLN A 847 -45.25 13.85 11.21
C GLN A 847 -44.33 13.95 12.43
N ILE A 848 -43.02 14.13 12.22
CA ILE A 848 -42.06 14.32 13.32
C ILE A 848 -42.39 15.61 14.07
N ALA A 849 -42.66 16.73 13.40
CA ALA A 849 -43.08 17.98 14.05
C ALA A 849 -44.38 17.81 14.86
N GLN A 850 -45.37 17.10 14.31
CA GLN A 850 -46.63 16.76 14.98
C GLN A 850 -46.39 15.87 16.21
N GLN A 851 -45.59 14.81 16.08
CA GLN A 851 -45.25 13.88 17.15
C GLN A 851 -44.51 14.57 18.29
N GLN A 852 -43.58 15.46 17.95
CA GLN A 852 -42.84 16.28 18.91
C GLN A 852 -43.68 17.40 19.52
N LYS A 853 -44.85 17.71 18.95
CA LYS A 853 -45.71 18.86 19.31
C LYS A 853 -44.91 20.16 19.39
N ALA A 854 -43.99 20.35 18.44
CA ALA A 854 -43.03 21.45 18.46
C ALA A 854 -42.89 22.06 17.07
N THR A 855 -42.53 23.34 17.04
CA THR A 855 -42.10 24.01 15.81
C THR A 855 -40.63 23.68 15.56
N LEU A 856 -40.33 23.02 14.44
CA LEU A 856 -38.95 22.72 14.03
C LEU A 856 -38.41 23.87 13.17
N VAL A 857 -37.19 24.32 13.45
CA VAL A 857 -36.51 25.37 12.67
C VAL A 857 -35.18 24.84 12.15
N GLU A 858 -35.13 24.51 10.87
CA GLU A 858 -33.93 23.98 10.23
C GLU A 858 -33.19 25.05 9.42
N TYR A 859 -31.88 25.15 9.65
CA TYR A 859 -31.00 26.10 8.96
C TYR A 859 -30.15 25.40 7.89
N SER A 860 -29.90 26.02 6.74
CA SER A 860 -28.89 25.52 5.78
C SER A 860 -28.07 26.67 5.19
N MET A 861 -26.74 26.49 5.21
CA MET A 861 -25.76 27.42 4.69
C MET A 861 -25.42 27.07 3.24
N ILE A 862 -25.74 27.98 2.32
CA ILE A 862 -25.47 27.84 0.89
C ILE A 862 -24.33 28.78 0.51
N TYR A 863 -23.20 28.20 0.13
CA TYR A 863 -22.02 28.89 -0.36
C TYR A 863 -21.94 28.67 -1.88
N ALA A 864 -22.67 29.48 -2.65
CA ALA A 864 -22.64 29.37 -4.11
C ALA A 864 -21.74 30.45 -4.71
N PRO A 865 -20.74 30.08 -5.55
CA PRO A 865 -20.03 31.04 -6.38
C PRO A 865 -20.97 31.51 -7.50
N PHE A 866 -21.07 32.82 -7.68
CA PHE A 866 -21.78 33.46 -8.78
C PHE A 866 -20.78 34.18 -9.67
N GLN A 867 -20.96 34.10 -10.98
CA GLN A 867 -20.23 34.93 -11.92
C GLN A 867 -21.03 36.20 -12.22
N VAL A 868 -20.57 37.34 -11.70
CA VAL A 868 -21.12 38.66 -12.04
C VAL A 868 -20.07 39.38 -12.91
N GLN A 869 -20.40 39.63 -14.18
CA GLN A 869 -19.52 40.34 -15.12
C GLN A 869 -18.10 39.73 -15.26
N GLY A 870 -17.98 38.40 -15.16
CA GLY A 870 -16.71 37.70 -15.31
C GLY A 870 -15.79 37.75 -14.08
N LYS A 871 -16.31 38.18 -12.91
CA LYS A 871 -15.65 38.01 -11.62
C LYS A 871 -16.45 37.04 -10.76
N GLU A 872 -15.71 36.14 -10.11
CA GLU A 872 -16.26 35.21 -9.14
C GLU A 872 -16.62 35.97 -7.85
N GLU A 873 -17.92 36.08 -7.57
CA GLU A 873 -18.44 36.65 -6.33
C GLU A 873 -19.13 35.57 -5.51
N TRP A 874 -18.84 35.54 -4.20
CA TRP A 874 -19.52 34.65 -3.26
C TRP A 874 -20.76 35.34 -2.71
N HIS A 875 -21.92 34.70 -2.87
CA HIS A 875 -23.17 35.17 -2.25
C HIS A 875 -23.63 34.11 -1.26
N PRO A 876 -23.08 34.13 -0.03
CA PRO A 876 -23.54 33.21 1.00
C PRO A 876 -25.00 33.50 1.33
N GLN A 877 -25.81 32.45 1.37
CA GLN A 877 -27.24 32.52 1.70
C GLN A 877 -27.53 31.59 2.87
N LEU A 878 -28.42 32.05 3.75
CA LEU A 878 -28.98 31.23 4.82
C LEU A 878 -30.41 30.88 4.46
N TYR A 879 -30.68 29.58 4.33
CA TYR A 879 -32.01 29.02 4.16
C TYR A 879 -32.56 28.62 5.52
N ILE A 880 -33.82 28.99 5.80
CA ILE A 880 -34.49 28.74 7.07
C ILE A 880 -35.86 28.13 6.77
N TRP A 881 -36.08 26.89 7.22
CA TRP A 881 -37.39 26.24 7.17
C TRP A 881 -38.01 26.22 8.56
N VAL A 882 -39.31 26.50 8.64
CA VAL A 882 -40.10 26.43 9.87
C VAL A 882 -41.22 25.42 9.65
N VAL A 883 -41.14 24.27 10.32
CA VAL A 883 -42.17 23.22 10.29
C VAL A 883 -43.00 23.33 11.56
N LYS A 884 -44.23 23.84 11.44
CA LYS A 884 -45.15 24.01 12.57
C LYS A 884 -45.66 22.65 13.04
N PRO A 885 -46.12 22.53 14.31
CA PRO A 885 -46.73 21.29 14.81
C PRO A 885 -48.03 20.92 14.09
N THR A 886 -48.61 21.81 13.29
CA THR A 886 -49.73 21.51 12.39
C THR A 886 -49.31 20.71 11.15
N GLY A 887 -48.00 20.69 10.83
CA GLY A 887 -47.44 20.19 9.58
C GLY A 887 -47.28 21.27 8.50
N GLU A 888 -47.67 22.52 8.75
CA GLU A 888 -47.41 23.62 7.82
C GLU A 888 -45.90 23.91 7.75
N VAL A 889 -45.37 24.13 6.54
CA VAL A 889 -43.95 24.40 6.29
C VAL A 889 -43.80 25.80 5.70
N ALA A 890 -43.12 26.68 6.41
CA ALA A 890 -42.72 27.99 5.91
C ALA A 890 -41.23 28.00 5.55
N PHE A 891 -40.85 28.85 4.60
CA PHE A 891 -39.46 28.99 4.13
C PHE A 891 -39.07 30.46 4.07
N LYS A 892 -37.85 30.77 4.51
CA LYS A 892 -37.22 32.09 4.39
C LYS A 892 -35.79 31.93 3.89
N GLN A 893 -35.42 32.85 3.01
CA GLN A 893 -34.07 32.99 2.49
C GLN A 893 -33.50 34.33 2.98
N VAL A 894 -32.29 34.29 3.54
CA VAL A 894 -31.61 35.46 4.08
C VAL A 894 -30.27 35.62 3.35
N ASP A 895 -30.07 36.79 2.75
CA ASP A 895 -28.79 37.15 2.17
C ASP A 895 -27.85 37.62 3.28
N ILE A 896 -26.75 36.88 3.47
CA ILE A 896 -25.75 37.17 4.49
C ILE A 896 -24.45 37.73 3.89
N LYS A 897 -24.44 38.04 2.58
CA LYS A 897 -23.32 38.74 1.92
C LYS A 897 -23.06 40.12 2.51
N SER A 898 -24.13 40.80 2.94
CA SER A 898 -24.07 42.16 3.48
C SER A 898 -23.54 42.25 4.93
N LEU A 899 -23.16 41.13 5.54
CA LEU A 899 -22.63 41.15 6.90
C LEU A 899 -21.20 41.69 6.92
N ASP A 900 -20.96 42.72 7.74
CA ASP A 900 -19.62 43.28 8.00
C ASP A 900 -18.66 42.27 8.66
N THR A 901 -19.20 41.19 9.25
CA THR A 901 -18.44 40.13 9.93
C THR A 901 -18.98 38.78 9.45
N PRO A 902 -18.12 37.84 9.01
CA PRO A 902 -18.53 36.49 8.65
C PRO A 902 -19.36 35.84 9.77
N LEU A 903 -20.36 35.04 9.39
CA LEU A 903 -21.30 34.46 10.37
C LEU A 903 -20.58 33.61 11.44
N ALA A 904 -19.57 32.83 11.04
CA ALA A 904 -18.73 32.05 11.95
C ALA A 904 -18.05 32.92 13.02
N ASP A 905 -17.41 34.02 12.59
CA ASP A 905 -16.77 34.98 13.48
C ASP A 905 -17.79 35.68 14.39
N LEU A 906 -18.99 35.95 13.87
CA LEU A 906 -20.06 36.56 14.65
C LEU A 906 -20.55 35.63 15.78
N VAL A 907 -20.69 34.33 15.50
CA VAL A 907 -20.99 33.31 16.52
C VAL A 907 -19.87 33.27 17.57
N ALA A 908 -18.61 33.20 17.15
CA ALA A 908 -17.46 33.20 18.06
C ALA A 908 -17.41 34.47 18.94
N LYS A 909 -17.62 35.64 18.34
CA LYS A 909 -17.70 36.93 19.05
C LYS A 909 -18.83 36.94 20.07
N SER A 910 -19.99 36.34 19.77
CA SER A 910 -21.10 36.26 20.72
C SER A 910 -20.71 35.53 22.02
N HIS A 911 -19.96 34.44 21.93
CA HIS A 911 -19.41 33.73 23.09
C HIS A 911 -18.45 34.60 23.89
N THR A 912 -17.48 35.23 23.23
CA THR A 912 -16.52 36.09 23.93
C THR A 912 -17.21 37.26 24.63
N SER A 913 -18.26 37.82 24.01
CA SER A 913 -19.02 38.93 24.59
C SER A 913 -19.86 38.50 25.81
N ILE A 914 -20.35 37.26 25.85
CA ILE A 914 -21.04 36.71 27.02
C ILE A 914 -20.03 36.39 28.13
N ARG A 915 -18.81 35.94 27.80
CA ARG A 915 -17.80 35.51 28.77
C ARG A 915 -17.02 36.66 29.42
N ALA A 916 -16.89 37.83 28.77
CA ALA A 916 -16.13 38.96 29.29
C ALA A 916 -16.68 39.48 30.64
N ARG A 917 -15.80 39.72 31.64
CA ARG A 917 -16.17 40.37 32.91
C ARG A 917 -16.39 41.87 32.68
N SER A 918 -17.28 42.49 33.45
CA SER A 918 -17.56 43.94 33.46
C SER A 918 -16.36 44.84 33.89
N GLY A 919 -15.13 44.36 33.79
CA GLY A 919 -13.89 45.08 34.07
C GLY A 919 -12.66 44.63 33.26
N ASP A 920 -12.78 43.62 32.38
CA ASP A 920 -11.64 43.08 31.60
C ASP A 920 -11.53 43.64 30.17
N VAL A 921 -12.31 44.67 29.84
CA VAL A 921 -11.92 45.55 28.73
C VAL A 921 -10.80 46.44 29.27
N ALA A 922 -9.58 45.89 29.33
CA ALA A 922 -8.41 46.72 29.21
C ALA A 922 -8.59 47.48 27.90
N ALA A 923 -8.94 48.76 28.03
CA ALA A 923 -8.92 49.68 26.91
C ALA A 923 -7.56 49.51 26.24
N VAL A 924 -7.55 48.97 25.02
CA VAL A 924 -6.50 49.32 24.08
C VAL A 924 -6.61 50.84 23.97
N PRO A 925 -5.60 51.61 24.39
CA PRO A 925 -5.64 53.06 24.28
C PRO A 925 -5.64 53.38 22.78
N GLY A 926 -6.82 53.63 22.21
CA GLY A 926 -7.00 53.85 20.77
C GLY A 926 -8.42 53.64 20.23
N GLU A 927 -9.29 52.86 20.89
CA GLU A 927 -10.66 52.58 20.37
C GLU A 927 -11.80 53.05 21.28
N ALA A 928 -11.54 54.03 22.15
CA ALA A 928 -12.61 54.72 22.88
C ALA A 928 -13.08 55.96 22.09
N SER A 929 -13.87 55.76 21.03
CA SER A 929 -14.92 56.67 20.53
C SER A 929 -15.43 56.24 19.14
N ALA A 930 -16.76 56.33 18.95
CA ALA A 930 -17.50 56.42 17.68
C ALA A 930 -17.98 55.13 16.97
N ASN A 931 -19.11 54.55 17.41
CA ASN A 931 -20.33 54.49 16.57
C ASN A 931 -21.57 54.01 17.39
N PRO A 932 -22.59 54.85 17.64
CA PRO A 932 -23.86 54.43 18.26
C PRO A 932 -24.69 53.44 17.43
N ARG A 933 -24.23 53.08 16.23
CA ARG A 933 -24.92 52.20 15.25
C ARG A 933 -24.46 50.72 15.27
N ARG A 934 -23.41 50.34 15.99
CA ARG A 934 -22.97 48.93 16.04
C ARG A 934 -23.87 48.10 16.98
N LYS A 935 -24.80 47.33 16.40
CA LYS A 935 -25.62 46.35 17.15
C LYS A 935 -24.73 45.34 17.85
N LYS A 936 -25.09 44.93 19.07
CA LYS A 936 -24.35 43.89 19.83
C LYS A 936 -24.40 42.55 19.08
N PRO A 937 -23.39 41.67 19.18
CA PRO A 937 -23.36 40.38 18.45
C PRO A 937 -24.64 39.54 18.59
N LEU A 938 -25.23 39.48 19.79
CA LEU A 938 -26.48 38.74 20.05
C LEU A 938 -27.69 39.31 19.31
N GLN A 939 -27.74 40.63 19.09
CA GLN A 939 -28.79 41.28 18.32
C GLN A 939 -28.61 41.08 16.82
N GLN A 940 -27.35 41.06 16.35
CA GLN A 940 -27.04 40.75 14.95
C GLN A 940 -27.44 39.30 14.63
N LEU A 941 -27.06 38.34 15.48
CA LEU A 941 -27.49 36.95 15.33
C LEU A 941 -29.01 36.79 15.38
N HIS A 942 -29.71 37.48 16.29
CA HIS A 942 -31.18 37.49 16.30
C HIS A 942 -31.76 38.04 14.99
N GLN A 943 -31.22 39.13 14.47
CA GLN A 943 -31.67 39.74 13.21
C GLN A 943 -31.51 38.80 12.01
N ILE A 944 -30.48 37.94 12.01
CA ILE A 944 -30.20 37.01 10.91
C ILE A 944 -31.01 35.72 11.06
N LEU A 945 -31.07 35.16 12.27
CA LEU A 945 -31.56 33.80 12.52
C LEU A 945 -33.04 33.76 12.89
N VAL A 946 -33.54 34.75 13.64
CA VAL A 946 -34.88 34.71 14.26
C VAL A 946 -35.83 35.72 13.64
N GLN A 947 -35.39 36.96 13.44
CA GLN A 947 -36.24 38.03 12.91
C GLN A 947 -36.93 37.66 11.57
N PRO A 948 -36.28 36.99 10.60
CA PRO A 948 -36.92 36.63 9.33
C PRO A 948 -38.09 35.65 9.46
N ILE A 949 -38.10 34.87 10.54
CA ILE A 949 -39.09 33.83 10.81
C ILE A 949 -40.01 34.16 11.98
N ALA A 950 -39.90 35.35 12.59
CA ALA A 950 -40.60 35.69 13.82
C ALA A 950 -42.13 35.57 13.72
N SER A 951 -42.71 35.79 12.54
CA SER A 951 -44.15 35.60 12.27
C SER A 951 -44.59 34.13 12.27
N GLU A 952 -43.67 33.21 12.03
CA GLU A 952 -43.93 31.77 11.94
C GLU A 952 -43.71 31.05 13.28
N LEU A 953 -43.09 31.72 14.26
CA LEU A 953 -42.84 31.18 15.59
C LEU A 953 -44.10 31.25 16.47
N PRO A 954 -44.26 30.30 17.41
CA PRO A 954 -45.44 30.25 18.26
C PRO A 954 -45.51 31.47 19.20
N GLN A 955 -46.72 32.01 19.37
CA GLN A 955 -46.97 33.12 20.30
C GLN A 955 -47.15 32.64 21.75
N ASP A 956 -47.53 31.38 21.95
CA ASP A 956 -47.53 30.75 23.27
C ASP A 956 -46.09 30.50 23.71
N SER A 957 -45.71 31.13 24.84
CA SER A 957 -44.36 31.01 25.37
C SER A 957 -44.01 29.62 25.92
N ASN A 958 -45.00 28.76 26.17
CA ASN A 958 -44.78 27.38 26.56
C ASN A 958 -44.63 26.43 25.37
N ALA A 959 -45.05 26.84 24.16
CA ALA A 959 -44.87 26.04 22.96
C ALA A 959 -43.38 25.87 22.63
N ARG A 960 -43.01 24.64 22.25
CA ARG A 960 -41.62 24.25 22.01
C ARG A 960 -41.15 24.68 20.63
N ILE A 961 -39.95 25.24 20.57
CA ILE A 961 -39.17 25.46 19.35
C ILE A 961 -37.93 24.56 19.42
N ILE A 962 -37.76 23.72 18.39
CA ILE A 962 -36.55 22.91 18.22
C ILE A 962 -35.73 23.49 17.09
N PHE A 963 -34.57 24.07 17.40
CA PHE A 963 -33.64 24.51 16.37
C PHE A 963 -32.79 23.32 15.89
N ILE A 964 -32.62 23.19 14.58
CA ILE A 964 -31.75 22.21 13.92
C ILE A 964 -30.61 22.99 13.25
N PRO A 965 -29.50 23.26 13.96
CA PRO A 965 -28.41 24.08 13.44
C PRO A 965 -27.57 23.36 12.38
N GLN A 966 -26.77 24.11 11.63
CA GLN A 966 -25.73 23.58 10.74
C GLN A 966 -24.41 24.29 11.01
N ALA A 967 -23.29 23.57 10.90
CA ALA A 967 -21.94 24.12 11.04
C ALA A 967 -21.80 24.95 12.34
N GLU A 968 -21.30 26.17 12.28
CA GLU A 968 -21.03 27.02 13.45
C GLU A 968 -22.30 27.38 14.23
N LEU A 969 -23.49 27.24 13.62
CA LEU A 969 -24.76 27.52 14.29
C LEU A 969 -25.05 26.58 15.46
N PHE A 970 -24.38 25.42 15.54
CA PHE A 970 -24.47 24.53 16.70
C PHE A 970 -24.05 25.21 18.01
N PHE A 971 -23.22 26.25 17.92
CA PHE A 971 -22.75 27.01 19.07
C PHE A 971 -23.54 28.30 19.29
N VAL A 972 -24.63 28.56 18.58
CA VAL A 972 -25.43 29.77 18.84
C VAL A 972 -26.13 29.66 20.20
N PRO A 973 -25.97 30.64 21.12
CA PRO A 973 -26.69 30.66 22.38
C PRO A 973 -28.13 31.17 22.16
N PHE A 974 -28.99 30.35 21.53
CA PHE A 974 -30.37 30.73 21.20
C PHE A 974 -31.13 31.38 22.36
N PRO A 975 -31.07 30.88 23.61
CA PRO A 975 -31.72 31.54 24.76
C PRO A 975 -31.30 32.99 25.00
N ALA A 976 -30.04 33.34 24.71
CA ALA A 976 -29.45 34.66 24.92
C ALA A 976 -29.58 35.61 23.73
N LEU A 977 -30.14 35.17 22.60
CA LEU A 977 -30.37 36.07 21.46
C LEU A 977 -31.32 37.19 21.87
N GLN A 978 -30.99 38.43 21.46
CA GLN A 978 -31.73 39.63 21.86
C GLN A 978 -32.44 40.25 20.67
N ASP A 979 -33.72 40.58 20.84
CA ASP A 979 -34.43 41.36 19.83
C ASP A 979 -34.00 42.85 19.83
N ALA A 980 -34.60 43.65 18.95
CA ALA A 980 -34.31 45.08 18.84
C ALA A 980 -34.64 45.88 20.11
N SER A 981 -35.52 45.37 20.99
CA SER A 981 -35.86 45.97 22.29
C SER A 981 -34.92 45.52 23.42
N GLY A 982 -34.01 44.58 23.14
CA GLY A 982 -33.09 44.00 24.13
C GLY A 982 -33.68 42.83 24.91
N LYS A 983 -34.89 42.37 24.59
CA LYS A 983 -35.54 41.22 25.24
C LYS A 983 -34.93 39.92 24.75
N TYR A 984 -34.65 39.00 25.67
CA TYR A 984 -34.04 37.71 25.35
C TYR A 984 -35.06 36.73 24.76
N LEU A 985 -34.61 35.85 23.86
CA LEU A 985 -35.46 34.90 23.17
C LEU A 985 -36.13 33.90 24.14
N ILE A 986 -35.42 33.48 25.19
CA ILE A 986 -35.93 32.55 26.21
C ILE A 986 -37.13 33.11 26.99
N GLU A 987 -37.26 34.44 27.08
CA GLU A 987 -38.40 35.08 27.72
C GLU A 987 -39.68 34.86 26.91
N LYS A 988 -39.57 34.64 25.59
CA LYS A 988 -40.69 34.50 24.67
C LYS A 988 -41.01 33.07 24.30
N HIS A 989 -40.04 32.15 24.32
CA HIS A 989 -40.23 30.79 23.81
C HIS A 989 -39.52 29.73 24.64
N THR A 990 -40.06 28.51 24.65
CA THR A 990 -39.38 27.30 25.15
C THR A 990 -38.49 26.73 24.06
N ILE A 991 -37.18 26.62 24.33
CA ILE A 991 -36.16 26.34 23.32
C ILE A 991 -35.42 25.04 23.64
N LEU A 992 -35.19 24.23 22.59
CA LEU A 992 -34.27 23.11 22.58
C LEU A 992 -33.61 22.98 21.20
N THR A 993 -32.65 22.08 21.08
CA THR A 993 -31.88 21.87 19.85
C THR A 993 -31.84 20.40 19.45
N ALA A 994 -31.59 20.14 18.16
CA ALA A 994 -31.37 18.80 17.65
C ALA A 994 -30.31 18.78 16.54
N PRO A 995 -29.51 17.71 16.41
CA PRO A 995 -28.53 17.58 15.33
C PRO A 995 -29.15 17.46 13.93
N ALA A 996 -30.29 16.77 13.84
CA ALA A 996 -31.07 16.57 12.61
C ALA A 996 -32.51 16.18 12.97
N ILE A 997 -33.46 16.39 12.06
CA ILE A 997 -34.87 16.02 12.28
C ILE A 997 -35.00 14.49 12.41
N GLN A 998 -34.27 13.73 11.61
CA GLN A 998 -34.26 12.26 11.67
C GLN A 998 -33.60 11.73 12.95
N VAL A 999 -32.64 12.45 13.52
CA VAL A 999 -32.08 12.09 14.84
C VAL A 999 -33.17 12.15 15.90
N LEU A 1000 -34.04 13.17 15.90
CA LEU A 1000 -35.19 13.26 16.80
C LEU A 1000 -36.13 12.05 16.65
N GLU A 1001 -36.45 11.66 15.41
CA GLU A 1001 -37.28 10.48 15.15
C GLU A 1001 -36.69 9.22 15.77
N LEU A 1002 -35.37 9.00 15.60
CA LEU A 1002 -34.68 7.82 16.08
C LEU A 1002 -34.55 7.81 17.61
N THR A 1003 -34.23 8.95 18.24
CA THR A 1003 -34.19 9.07 19.71
C THR A 1003 -35.58 8.87 20.33
N HIS A 1004 -36.64 9.34 19.66
CA HIS A 1004 -38.01 9.08 20.09
C HIS A 1004 -38.35 7.58 20.06
N LYS A 1005 -38.00 6.88 18.97
CA LYS A 1005 -38.18 5.42 18.86
C LYS A 1005 -37.40 4.68 19.94
N GLN A 1006 -36.16 5.10 20.21
CA GLN A 1006 -35.33 4.55 21.29
C GLN A 1006 -36.01 4.66 22.65
N LYS A 1007 -36.58 5.84 22.94
CA LYS A 1007 -37.32 6.12 24.16
C LYS A 1007 -38.58 5.27 24.31
N ILE A 1008 -39.40 5.14 23.26
CA ILE A 1008 -40.60 4.29 23.28
C ILE A 1008 -40.24 2.83 23.58
N ASN A 1009 -39.19 2.31 22.94
CA ASN A 1009 -38.76 0.93 23.14
C ASN A 1009 -38.30 0.66 24.59
N LYS A 1010 -37.69 1.66 25.24
CA LYS A 1010 -37.22 1.56 26.63
C LYS A 1010 -38.32 1.71 27.68
N ARG A 1011 -39.31 2.59 27.46
CA ARG A 1011 -40.44 2.81 28.39
C ARG A 1011 -41.28 1.56 28.66
N LYS A 1012 -41.17 0.51 27.83
CA LYS A 1012 -41.83 -0.79 28.05
C LYS A 1012 -41.14 -1.68 29.10
N ALA A 1013 -40.00 -1.30 29.67
CA ALA A 1013 -39.13 -2.22 30.43
C ALA A 1013 -38.88 -1.88 31.92
N ILE A 1014 -39.29 -0.72 32.46
CA ILE A 1014 -38.88 -0.30 33.82
C ILE A 1014 -40.03 0.41 34.57
N GLU A 1015 -40.42 -0.13 35.74
CA GLU A 1015 -41.48 0.42 36.61
C GLU A 1015 -40.98 1.33 37.76
N ASN A 1016 -39.66 1.48 37.98
CA ASN A 1016 -39.10 2.33 39.03
C ASN A 1016 -38.03 3.29 38.48
N ARG A 1017 -38.26 4.61 38.63
CA ARG A 1017 -37.32 5.65 38.18
C ARG A 1017 -36.10 5.74 39.10
N LEU A 1018 -34.98 5.13 38.72
CA LEU A 1018 -33.72 5.23 39.47
C LEU A 1018 -32.87 6.39 38.95
N ALA A 1019 -32.09 7.02 39.83
CA ALA A 1019 -31.21 8.14 39.48
C ALA A 1019 -29.78 7.96 40.00
N LEU A 1020 -28.82 8.33 39.16
CA LEU A 1020 -27.42 8.49 39.51
C LEU A 1020 -27.09 9.98 39.59
N VAL A 1021 -26.54 10.41 40.73
CA VAL A 1021 -26.08 11.79 40.91
C VAL A 1021 -24.62 11.75 41.37
N VAL A 1022 -23.75 12.41 40.62
CA VAL A 1022 -22.31 12.54 40.90
C VAL A 1022 -22.00 14.01 41.07
N GLY A 1023 -21.25 14.36 42.11
CA GLY A 1023 -20.81 15.74 42.36
C GLY A 1023 -19.42 15.78 42.95
N ASN A 1024 -18.57 16.67 42.46
CA ASN A 1024 -17.23 16.93 43.02
C ASN A 1024 -16.45 15.63 43.36
N PRO A 1025 -16.18 14.75 42.37
CA PRO A 1025 -15.27 13.63 42.59
C PRO A 1025 -13.90 14.13 43.06
N THR A 1026 -13.12 13.25 43.69
CA THR A 1026 -11.70 13.54 43.90
C THR A 1026 -11.05 13.72 42.53
N MET A 1027 -10.67 14.94 42.17
CA MET A 1027 -10.33 15.25 40.79
C MET A 1027 -9.07 14.48 40.33
N PRO A 1028 -9.10 13.88 39.12
CA PRO A 1028 -7.91 13.35 38.49
C PRO A 1028 -7.08 14.53 37.97
N GLN A 1029 -5.75 14.38 37.94
CA GLN A 1029 -4.81 15.41 37.46
C GLN A 1029 -4.81 16.71 38.33
N GLN A 1030 -4.16 17.78 37.88
CA GLN A 1030 -4.11 19.09 38.58
C GLN A 1030 -5.42 19.91 38.40
N LEU A 1031 -6.57 19.25 38.34
CA LEU A 1031 -7.87 19.92 38.27
C LEU A 1031 -8.31 20.40 39.66
N SER A 1032 -8.90 21.59 39.72
CA SER A 1032 -9.36 22.17 40.99
C SER A 1032 -10.66 21.52 41.48
N PRO A 1033 -10.83 21.27 42.80
CA PRO A 1033 -12.10 20.82 43.38
C PRO A 1033 -13.24 21.81 43.11
N LEU A 1034 -14.47 21.29 43.02
CA LEU A 1034 -15.70 22.03 42.73
C LEU A 1034 -16.70 21.91 43.90
N PRO A 1035 -16.50 22.63 45.01
CA PRO A 1035 -17.36 22.50 46.20
C PRO A 1035 -18.83 22.84 45.91
N GLY A 1036 -19.11 23.77 44.98
CA GLY A 1036 -20.49 24.07 44.57
C GLY A 1036 -21.16 22.91 43.83
N ALA A 1037 -20.41 22.16 43.01
CA ALA A 1037 -20.89 20.95 42.36
C ALA A 1037 -21.20 19.82 43.36
N GLU A 1038 -20.48 19.76 44.49
CA GLU A 1038 -20.81 18.84 45.58
C GLU A 1038 -22.18 19.19 46.18
N GLN A 1039 -22.39 20.48 46.45
CA GLN A 1039 -23.63 20.97 47.05
C GLN A 1039 -24.82 20.83 46.10
N GLU A 1040 -24.63 21.09 44.81
CA GLU A 1040 -25.58 20.81 43.74
C GLU A 1040 -25.99 19.33 43.73
N ALA A 1041 -25.02 18.41 43.70
CA ALA A 1041 -25.28 16.98 43.69
C ALA A 1041 -26.01 16.51 44.95
N LEU A 1042 -25.67 17.04 46.13
CA LEU A 1042 -26.36 16.69 47.38
C LEU A 1042 -27.83 17.14 47.36
N GLU A 1043 -28.13 18.34 46.87
CA GLU A 1043 -29.51 18.83 46.77
C GLU A 1043 -30.32 18.05 45.73
N ILE A 1044 -29.77 17.79 44.55
CA ILE A 1044 -30.43 17.02 43.50
C ILE A 1044 -30.67 15.57 43.93
N ALA A 1045 -29.69 14.94 44.61
CA ALA A 1045 -29.84 13.59 45.13
C ALA A 1045 -31.01 13.45 46.13
N LYS A 1046 -31.20 14.46 47.00
CA LYS A 1046 -32.38 14.51 47.89
C LYS A 1046 -33.69 14.56 47.09
N MET A 1047 -33.75 15.37 46.03
CA MET A 1047 -34.96 15.51 45.20
C MET A 1047 -35.31 14.25 44.41
N LEU A 1048 -34.29 13.49 43.99
CA LEU A 1048 -34.42 12.25 43.23
C LEU A 1048 -34.44 11.00 44.12
N ASN A 1049 -34.47 11.15 45.44
CA ASN A 1049 -34.47 10.05 46.42
C ASN A 1049 -33.33 9.04 46.20
N THR A 1050 -32.11 9.56 45.99
CA THR A 1050 -30.90 8.75 45.78
C THR A 1050 -29.73 9.28 46.64
N LYS A 1051 -28.60 8.57 46.63
CA LYS A 1051 -27.37 9.02 47.29
C LYS A 1051 -26.41 9.60 46.27
N ALA A 1052 -25.93 10.82 46.50
CA ALA A 1052 -24.86 11.41 45.69
C ALA A 1052 -23.56 10.62 45.85
N LEU A 1053 -22.84 10.41 44.75
CA LEU A 1053 -21.45 9.95 44.75
C LEU A 1053 -20.54 11.18 44.70
N THR A 1054 -19.72 11.37 45.73
CA THR A 1054 -18.79 12.51 45.85
C THR A 1054 -17.40 12.05 46.30
N GLY A 1055 -16.38 12.88 46.11
CA GLY A 1055 -15.00 12.59 46.52
C GLY A 1055 -14.47 11.29 45.92
N SER A 1056 -13.73 10.50 46.71
CA SER A 1056 -13.07 9.26 46.26
C SER A 1056 -14.05 8.11 45.96
N LYS A 1057 -15.34 8.30 46.23
CA LYS A 1057 -16.39 7.30 45.96
C LYS A 1057 -16.90 7.36 44.52
N ALA A 1058 -16.67 8.45 43.81
CA ALA A 1058 -17.19 8.71 42.47
C ALA A 1058 -16.20 8.25 41.37
N THR A 1059 -15.81 6.97 41.40
CA THR A 1059 -14.86 6.39 40.43
C THR A 1059 -15.57 5.87 39.18
N GLU A 1060 -14.85 5.70 38.07
CA GLU A 1060 -15.42 5.12 36.84
C GLU A 1060 -15.99 3.72 37.08
N THR A 1061 -15.26 2.88 37.82
CA THR A 1061 -15.69 1.52 38.17
C THR A 1061 -17.07 1.50 38.85
N ARG A 1062 -17.45 2.56 39.58
CA ARG A 1062 -18.78 2.68 40.21
C ARG A 1062 -19.79 3.39 39.34
N VAL A 1063 -19.38 4.40 38.59
CA VAL A 1063 -20.26 5.25 37.77
C VAL A 1063 -20.72 4.51 36.50
N LYS A 1064 -19.82 3.82 35.78
CA LYS A 1064 -20.13 3.15 34.50
C LYS A 1064 -21.27 2.13 34.60
N PRO A 1065 -21.33 1.22 35.59
CA PRO A 1065 -22.44 0.29 35.72
C PRO A 1065 -23.75 1.00 36.07
N LEU A 1066 -23.71 2.00 36.95
CA LEU A 1066 -24.90 2.74 37.38
C LEU A 1066 -25.51 3.56 36.24
N MET A 1067 -24.69 4.21 35.40
CA MET A 1067 -25.16 4.93 34.22
C MET A 1067 -25.99 4.04 33.27
N GLN A 1068 -25.73 2.73 33.24
CA GLN A 1068 -26.44 1.76 32.41
C GLN A 1068 -27.72 1.23 33.07
N SER A 1069 -27.95 1.49 34.35
CA SER A 1069 -29.08 0.91 35.11
C SER A 1069 -30.08 1.94 35.65
N VAL A 1070 -29.92 3.22 35.33
CA VAL A 1070 -30.75 4.32 35.86
C VAL A 1070 -31.44 5.11 34.74
N ASP A 1071 -32.53 5.79 35.08
CA ASP A 1071 -33.32 6.62 34.16
C ASP A 1071 -32.82 8.07 34.08
N VAL A 1072 -32.21 8.56 35.15
CA VAL A 1072 -31.64 9.92 35.21
C VAL A 1072 -30.19 9.83 35.64
N VAL A 1073 -29.31 10.43 34.84
CA VAL A 1073 -27.89 10.61 35.18
C VAL A 1073 -27.61 12.10 35.30
N HIS A 1074 -27.10 12.54 36.45
CA HIS A 1074 -26.66 13.90 36.68
C HIS A 1074 -25.18 13.89 37.10
N LEU A 1075 -24.34 14.57 36.32
CA LEU A 1075 -22.89 14.62 36.52
C LEU A 1075 -22.47 16.09 36.69
N ALA A 1076 -22.22 16.50 37.94
CA ALA A 1076 -21.70 17.81 38.31
C ALA A 1076 -20.19 17.69 38.59
N THR A 1077 -19.38 17.82 37.54
CA THR A 1077 -17.93 17.63 37.57
C THR A 1077 -17.27 18.36 36.40
N HIS A 1078 -15.94 18.27 36.24
CA HIS A 1078 -15.27 18.82 35.05
C HIS A 1078 -15.60 17.99 33.80
N GLY A 1079 -15.95 18.70 32.72
CA GLY A 1079 -15.99 18.18 31.36
C GLY A 1079 -14.76 18.69 30.63
N LEU A 1080 -14.07 17.80 29.91
CA LEU A 1080 -12.86 18.12 29.17
C LEU A 1080 -13.16 17.97 27.68
N LEU A 1081 -12.68 18.91 26.85
CA LEU A 1081 -12.98 18.94 25.41
C LEU A 1081 -11.90 18.36 24.51
N ASP A 1082 -10.66 18.31 24.98
CA ASP A 1082 -9.53 17.90 24.14
C ASP A 1082 -9.58 16.39 23.84
N ASP A 1083 -9.00 15.97 22.70
CA ASP A 1083 -8.75 14.55 22.40
C ASP A 1083 -7.61 14.04 23.31
N PHE A 1084 -7.97 13.65 24.53
CA PHE A 1084 -7.04 13.00 25.45
C PHE A 1084 -6.68 11.64 24.87
N LYS A 1085 -5.43 11.52 24.37
CA LYS A 1085 -4.76 10.29 23.90
C LYS A 1085 -5.01 9.87 22.43
N GLY A 1086 -5.57 10.71 21.57
CA GLY A 1086 -5.68 10.39 20.13
C GLY A 1086 -6.66 9.25 19.83
N LEU A 1087 -7.68 9.09 20.68
CA LEU A 1087 -8.65 7.99 20.63
C LEU A 1087 -9.84 8.27 19.70
N GLY A 1088 -9.82 9.41 19.00
CA GLY A 1088 -10.64 9.67 17.81
C GLY A 1088 -12.00 10.34 18.05
N VAL A 1089 -12.44 10.50 19.30
CA VAL A 1089 -13.63 11.31 19.65
C VAL A 1089 -13.27 12.25 20.81
N PRO A 1090 -13.27 13.58 20.60
CA PRO A 1090 -12.96 14.54 21.66
C PRO A 1090 -14.01 14.46 22.80
N GLY A 1091 -13.57 14.69 24.03
CA GLY A 1091 -14.46 14.74 25.19
C GLY A 1091 -14.17 13.70 26.29
N ALA A 1092 -14.10 14.14 27.54
CA ALA A 1092 -14.06 13.27 28.72
C ALA A 1092 -14.77 13.89 29.92
N ILE A 1093 -15.21 13.06 30.86
CA ILE A 1093 -15.84 13.45 32.13
C ILE A 1093 -14.90 13.06 33.27
N ALA A 1094 -14.50 14.03 34.09
CA ALA A 1094 -13.61 13.80 35.22
C ALA A 1094 -14.34 13.11 36.39
N LEU A 1095 -13.75 12.02 36.88
CA LEU A 1095 -14.20 11.16 37.96
C LEU A 1095 -13.01 10.81 38.87
N ALA A 1096 -13.27 10.20 40.03
CA ALA A 1096 -12.20 9.86 40.95
C ALA A 1096 -11.31 8.75 40.39
N PRO A 1097 -9.97 8.93 40.33
CA PRO A 1097 -9.07 7.87 39.90
C PRO A 1097 -9.09 6.72 40.90
N SER A 1098 -8.84 5.50 40.42
CA SER A 1098 -8.77 4.30 41.25
C SER A 1098 -7.59 3.41 40.85
N GLY A 1099 -7.39 2.28 41.54
CA GLY A 1099 -6.36 1.32 41.14
C GLY A 1099 -6.61 0.64 39.79
N GLN A 1100 -7.79 0.81 39.20
CA GLN A 1100 -8.22 0.15 37.95
C GLN A 1100 -8.50 1.13 36.79
N ASP A 1101 -8.60 2.43 37.08
CA ASP A 1101 -9.02 3.45 36.11
C ASP A 1101 -8.31 4.79 36.39
N ASP A 1102 -8.15 5.63 35.35
CA ASP A 1102 -7.43 6.91 35.44
C ASP A 1102 -8.34 8.09 35.84
N GLY A 1103 -9.63 7.82 36.05
CA GLY A 1103 -10.63 8.80 36.47
C GLY A 1103 -11.17 9.63 35.31
N LEU A 1104 -10.91 9.28 34.05
CA LEU A 1104 -11.42 9.99 32.88
C LEU A 1104 -12.36 9.10 32.08
N LEU A 1105 -13.67 9.30 32.26
CA LEU A 1105 -14.68 8.65 31.42
C LEU A 1105 -14.75 9.32 30.04
N THR A 1106 -14.16 8.71 29.02
CA THR A 1106 -14.02 9.29 27.68
C THR A 1106 -15.28 9.13 26.81
N SER A 1107 -15.43 10.00 25.80
CA SER A 1107 -16.47 9.89 24.77
C SER A 1107 -16.49 8.52 24.07
N SER A 1108 -15.31 7.91 23.86
CA SER A 1108 -15.17 6.59 23.23
C SER A 1108 -15.64 5.47 24.14
N GLU A 1109 -15.40 5.55 25.46
CA GLU A 1109 -15.94 4.57 26.39
C GLU A 1109 -17.45 4.67 26.51
N ILE A 1110 -17.99 5.89 26.56
CA ILE A 1110 -19.44 6.13 26.58
C ILE A 1110 -20.10 5.55 25.32
N PHE A 1111 -19.47 5.71 24.16
CA PHE A 1111 -19.99 5.26 22.85
C PHE A 1111 -20.37 3.77 22.82
N ASP A 1112 -19.61 2.92 23.54
CA ASP A 1112 -19.85 1.48 23.61
C ASP A 1112 -20.83 1.06 24.71
N MET A 1113 -21.26 1.98 25.58
CA MET A 1113 -22.23 1.72 26.64
C MET A 1113 -23.65 1.50 26.09
N LYS A 1114 -24.48 0.87 26.92
CA LYS A 1114 -25.94 0.76 26.73
C LYS A 1114 -26.65 1.48 27.86
N LEU A 1115 -26.85 2.78 27.71
CA LEU A 1115 -27.51 3.61 28.71
C LEU A 1115 -29.02 3.34 28.71
N ASN A 1116 -29.61 3.20 29.89
CA ASN A 1116 -31.06 3.18 30.07
C ASN A 1116 -31.63 4.57 30.40
N ALA A 1117 -30.77 5.56 30.61
CA ALA A 1117 -31.16 6.91 30.97
C ALA A 1117 -32.08 7.56 29.91
N ASP A 1118 -33.20 8.13 30.37
CA ASP A 1118 -34.08 9.01 29.61
C ASP A 1118 -33.57 10.46 29.63
N LEU A 1119 -32.76 10.83 30.64
CA LEU A 1119 -32.11 12.13 30.75
C LEU A 1119 -30.69 12.00 31.28
N VAL A 1120 -29.74 12.59 30.56
CA VAL A 1120 -28.38 12.82 31.04
C VAL A 1120 -28.13 14.32 31.16
N VAL A 1121 -27.76 14.79 32.35
CA VAL A 1121 -27.39 16.18 32.61
C VAL A 1121 -25.89 16.22 32.87
N LEU A 1122 -25.17 16.89 31.97
CA LEU A 1122 -23.78 17.24 32.14
C LEU A 1122 -23.70 18.66 32.71
N SER A 1123 -23.72 18.76 34.04
CA SER A 1123 -23.54 20.00 34.78
C SER A 1123 -22.05 20.32 34.90
N ALA A 1124 -21.41 20.36 33.74
CA ALA A 1124 -19.97 20.36 33.55
C ALA A 1124 -19.64 21.37 32.44
N CYS A 1125 -18.49 22.03 32.55
CA CYS A 1125 -18.10 23.12 31.65
C CYS A 1125 -17.88 22.63 30.20
N ASP A 1126 -18.33 23.44 29.23
CA ASP A 1126 -18.13 23.30 27.79
C ASP A 1126 -18.56 21.92 27.19
N THR A 1127 -19.41 21.15 27.87
CA THR A 1127 -19.79 19.77 27.47
C THR A 1127 -20.68 19.64 26.23
N GLY A 1128 -21.24 20.74 25.75
CA GLY A 1128 -22.04 20.81 24.52
C GLY A 1128 -21.22 21.14 23.28
N ARG A 1129 -19.92 21.39 23.45
CA ARG A 1129 -18.98 21.64 22.35
C ARG A 1129 -18.32 20.34 21.89
N GLY A 1130 -17.57 20.44 20.81
CA GLY A 1130 -16.84 19.35 20.17
C GLY A 1130 -16.31 19.80 18.82
N ASP A 1131 -15.81 18.86 18.04
CA ASP A 1131 -15.36 19.15 16.68
C ASP A 1131 -16.55 19.31 15.74
N ILE A 1132 -16.65 20.46 15.06
CA ILE A 1132 -17.64 20.66 14.00
C ILE A 1132 -17.14 19.98 12.73
N LYS A 1133 -17.95 19.08 12.20
CA LYS A 1133 -17.82 18.44 10.88
C LYS A 1133 -19.09 18.69 10.06
N SER A 1134 -19.07 18.36 8.77
CA SER A 1134 -20.25 18.35 7.91
C SER A 1134 -21.35 17.40 8.42
N ASP A 1135 -21.00 16.42 9.25
CA ASP A 1135 -21.94 15.51 9.94
C ASP A 1135 -22.48 16.07 11.28
N GLY A 1136 -22.09 17.27 11.69
CA GLY A 1136 -22.49 17.92 12.95
C GLY A 1136 -21.37 17.95 14.01
N VAL A 1137 -21.75 18.08 15.28
CA VAL A 1137 -20.80 18.12 16.42
C VAL A 1137 -20.37 16.70 16.80
N ILE A 1138 -19.08 16.45 16.78
CA ILE A 1138 -18.46 15.21 17.25
C ILE A 1138 -17.96 15.43 18.68
N GLY A 1139 -18.56 14.76 19.67
CA GLY A 1139 -18.22 14.92 21.09
C GLY A 1139 -19.15 14.15 22.03
N LEU A 1140 -19.14 14.52 23.32
CA LEU A 1140 -19.88 13.83 24.40
C LEU A 1140 -21.38 13.68 24.11
N SER A 1141 -22.02 14.71 23.55
CA SER A 1141 -23.46 14.70 23.24
C SER A 1141 -23.81 13.59 22.24
N ARG A 1142 -23.05 13.46 21.15
CA ARG A 1142 -23.22 12.37 20.17
C ARG A 1142 -23.02 11.01 20.83
N SER A 1143 -21.95 10.82 21.60
CA SER A 1143 -21.66 9.55 22.28
C SER A 1143 -22.77 9.12 23.23
N LEU A 1144 -23.30 10.04 24.04
CA LEU A 1144 -24.38 9.76 25.00
C LEU A 1144 -25.70 9.40 24.29
N ILE A 1145 -26.05 10.09 23.19
CA ILE A 1145 -27.25 9.75 22.40
C ILE A 1145 -27.09 8.37 21.78
N THR A 1146 -25.95 8.09 21.15
CA THR A 1146 -25.64 6.76 20.59
C THR A 1146 -25.69 5.67 21.65
N ALA A 1147 -25.21 5.94 22.85
CA ALA A 1147 -25.19 4.99 23.95
C ALA A 1147 -26.60 4.70 24.51
N GLY A 1148 -27.54 5.64 24.36
CA GLY A 1148 -28.90 5.40 24.81
C GLY A 1148 -29.76 6.60 25.18
N ALA A 1149 -29.15 7.76 25.43
CA ALA A 1149 -29.85 8.87 26.07
C ALA A 1149 -30.63 9.70 25.04
N PRO A 1150 -31.98 9.72 25.09
CA PRO A 1150 -32.79 10.49 24.13
C PRO A 1150 -32.80 11.99 24.44
N SER A 1151 -32.46 12.38 25.67
CA SER A 1151 -32.39 13.79 26.11
C SER A 1151 -31.07 14.05 26.83
N ILE A 1152 -30.38 15.12 26.45
CA ILE A 1152 -29.15 15.55 27.10
C ILE A 1152 -29.18 17.05 27.38
N ILE A 1153 -28.81 17.44 28.60
CA ILE A 1153 -28.52 18.84 28.92
C ILE A 1153 -27.01 19.02 29.02
N VAL A 1154 -26.48 19.96 28.24
CA VAL A 1154 -25.04 20.25 28.14
C VAL A 1154 -24.79 21.76 28.16
N SER A 1155 -23.60 22.19 28.54
CA SER A 1155 -23.23 23.61 28.56
C SER A 1155 -22.39 24.03 27.34
N LEU A 1156 -22.65 25.22 26.79
CA LEU A 1156 -21.87 25.80 25.69
C LEU A 1156 -20.62 26.57 26.18
N TRP A 1157 -20.52 26.85 27.48
CA TRP A 1157 -19.36 27.49 28.11
C TRP A 1157 -19.25 27.14 29.59
N ALA A 1158 -18.06 27.35 30.15
CA ALA A 1158 -17.84 27.29 31.59
C ALA A 1158 -18.68 28.33 32.36
N VAL A 1159 -19.46 27.86 33.33
CA VAL A 1159 -20.36 28.66 34.18
C VAL A 1159 -19.84 28.64 35.61
N SER A 1160 -20.07 29.70 36.39
CA SER A 1160 -19.75 29.68 37.83
C SER A 1160 -20.53 28.61 38.57
N ASP A 1161 -19.86 27.91 39.48
CA ASP A 1161 -20.44 26.85 40.31
C ASP A 1161 -21.73 27.30 41.04
N ASP A 1162 -21.75 28.51 41.60
CA ASP A 1162 -22.91 29.01 42.37
C ASP A 1162 -24.19 29.17 41.51
N SER A 1163 -24.06 29.77 40.32
CA SER A 1163 -25.20 29.97 39.41
C SER A 1163 -25.67 28.64 38.81
N THR A 1164 -24.74 27.71 38.56
CA THR A 1164 -25.06 26.39 38.04
C THR A 1164 -25.84 25.57 39.06
N ALA A 1165 -25.40 25.56 40.33
CA ALA A 1165 -26.09 24.87 41.41
C ALA A 1165 -27.53 25.39 41.57
N MET A 1166 -27.74 26.70 41.50
CA MET A 1166 -29.09 27.28 41.51
C MET A 1166 -29.92 26.85 40.31
N LEU A 1167 -29.39 26.99 39.09
CA LEU A 1167 -30.11 26.67 37.86
C LEU A 1167 -30.49 25.19 37.80
N MET A 1168 -29.59 24.28 38.14
CA MET A 1168 -29.87 22.85 38.12
C MET A 1168 -30.85 22.43 39.22
N THR A 1169 -30.75 23.04 40.40
CA THR A 1169 -31.74 22.86 41.47
C THR A 1169 -33.14 23.30 41.03
N GLU A 1170 -33.26 24.50 40.45
CA GLU A 1170 -34.52 25.00 39.88
C GLU A 1170 -35.02 24.10 38.75
N PHE A 1171 -34.14 23.58 37.90
CA PHE A 1171 -34.50 22.66 36.83
C PHE A 1171 -35.18 21.41 37.38
N TYR A 1172 -34.60 20.71 38.34
CA TYR A 1172 -35.21 19.51 38.92
C TYR A 1172 -36.48 19.80 39.72
N GLN A 1173 -36.56 20.95 40.41
CA GLN A 1173 -37.80 21.39 41.06
C GLN A 1173 -38.94 21.60 40.05
N ASN A 1174 -38.65 22.25 38.93
CA ASN A 1174 -39.62 22.46 37.86
C ASN A 1174 -39.97 21.13 37.16
N LEU A 1175 -38.99 20.24 36.94
CA LEU A 1175 -39.19 18.93 36.31
C LEU A 1175 -40.11 18.01 37.12
N ARG A 1176 -40.06 18.09 38.46
CA ARG A 1176 -40.99 17.37 39.35
C ARG A 1176 -42.43 17.86 39.22
N ARG A 1177 -42.63 19.13 38.85
CA ARG A 1177 -43.96 19.74 38.68
C ARG A 1177 -44.50 19.51 37.27
N ASN A 1178 -43.63 19.57 36.27
CA ASN A 1178 -43.95 19.36 34.87
C ASN A 1178 -42.87 18.48 34.23
N PRO A 1179 -43.21 17.27 33.73
CA PRO A 1179 -42.22 16.34 33.17
C PRO A 1179 -41.58 16.83 31.86
N ASP A 1180 -42.05 17.92 31.25
CA ASP A 1180 -41.42 18.53 30.08
C ASP A 1180 -40.09 19.21 30.45
N LYS A 1181 -38.99 18.58 30.02
CA LYS A 1181 -37.60 18.99 30.30
C LYS A 1181 -37.30 20.37 29.73
N ALA A 1182 -37.86 20.73 28.59
CA ALA A 1182 -37.60 22.02 27.95
C ALA A 1182 -38.28 23.15 28.71
N VAL A 1183 -39.54 22.95 29.12
CA VAL A 1183 -40.26 23.91 29.97
C VAL A 1183 -39.57 24.05 31.34
N ALA A 1184 -39.14 22.94 31.93
CA ALA A 1184 -38.41 22.94 33.19
C ALA A 1184 -37.10 23.74 33.10
N LEU A 1185 -36.32 23.53 32.03
CA LEU A 1185 -35.06 24.25 31.79
C LEU A 1185 -35.32 25.74 31.55
N ARG A 1186 -36.32 26.10 30.74
CA ARG A 1186 -36.72 27.51 30.54
C ARG A 1186 -37.06 28.18 31.87
N ASN A 1187 -37.91 27.56 32.69
CA ASN A 1187 -38.32 28.15 33.96
C ASN A 1187 -37.13 28.31 34.91
N ALA A 1188 -36.20 27.35 34.92
CA ALA A 1188 -34.96 27.46 35.66
C ALA A 1188 -34.10 28.65 35.19
N MET A 1189 -33.96 28.86 33.88
CA MET A 1189 -33.27 30.02 33.32
C MET A 1189 -33.93 31.34 33.74
N LEU A 1190 -35.26 31.43 33.65
CA LEU A 1190 -36.01 32.63 34.03
C LEU A 1190 -35.94 32.92 35.54
N SER A 1191 -35.98 31.89 36.39
CA SER A 1191 -35.76 32.02 37.84
C SER A 1191 -34.35 32.51 38.15
N THR A 1192 -33.34 31.95 37.48
CA THR A 1192 -31.94 32.31 37.65
C THR A 1192 -31.68 33.75 37.19
N MET A 1193 -32.25 34.15 36.04
CA MET A 1193 -32.14 35.50 35.48
C MET A 1193 -32.61 36.61 36.44
N LYS A 1194 -33.57 36.32 37.35
CA LYS A 1194 -34.04 37.28 38.37
C LYS A 1194 -32.98 37.59 39.43
N LYS A 1195 -32.07 36.66 39.71
CA LYS A 1195 -30.97 36.83 40.68
C LYS A 1195 -29.63 37.15 40.00
N HIS A 1196 -29.46 36.69 38.77
CA HIS A 1196 -28.24 36.74 37.98
C HIS A 1196 -28.52 37.39 36.63
N TYR A 1197 -28.30 38.71 36.52
CA TYR A 1197 -28.71 39.49 35.34
C TYR A 1197 -27.90 39.17 34.06
N HIS A 1198 -26.68 38.66 34.18
CA HIS A 1198 -25.80 38.43 33.02
C HIS A 1198 -26.07 37.06 32.36
N PRO A 1199 -26.24 36.98 31.02
CA PRO A 1199 -26.57 35.73 30.31
C PRO A 1199 -25.55 34.60 30.50
N ARG A 1200 -24.32 34.92 30.89
CA ARG A 1200 -23.28 33.92 31.20
C ARG A 1200 -23.68 32.95 32.32
N GLU A 1201 -24.55 33.39 33.23
CA GLU A 1201 -24.94 32.65 34.44
C GLU A 1201 -26.20 31.79 34.24
N TRP A 1202 -26.97 32.00 33.16
CA TRP A 1202 -28.23 31.28 32.93
C TRP A 1202 -28.42 30.74 31.50
N ALA A 1203 -27.74 31.27 30.49
CA ALA A 1203 -27.97 30.89 29.08
C ALA A 1203 -27.03 29.80 28.55
N ALA A 1204 -26.17 29.25 29.40
CA ALA A 1204 -25.12 28.31 28.97
C ALA A 1204 -25.65 26.94 28.59
N PHE A 1205 -26.71 26.49 29.26
CA PHE A 1205 -27.24 25.14 29.11
C PHE A 1205 -28.19 25.03 27.93
N THR A 1206 -28.05 23.99 27.13
CA THR A 1206 -28.99 23.64 26.05
C THR A 1206 -29.49 22.22 26.23
N LEU A 1207 -30.78 22.02 25.99
CA LEU A 1207 -31.37 20.69 25.86
C LEU A 1207 -31.21 20.22 24.41
N ILE A 1208 -30.60 19.05 24.23
CA ILE A 1208 -30.44 18.36 22.96
C ILE A 1208 -31.34 17.10 22.97
N GLY A 1209 -32.17 16.94 21.94
CA GLY A 1209 -33.01 15.75 21.76
C GLY A 1209 -34.45 15.92 22.27
N GLU A 1210 -34.97 14.90 22.95
CA GLU A 1210 -36.38 14.82 23.38
C GLU A 1210 -36.70 15.74 24.57
N ALA A 1211 -37.91 16.32 24.60
CA ALA A 1211 -38.39 17.16 25.71
C ALA A 1211 -39.30 16.43 26.71
N GLU A 1212 -40.14 15.48 26.27
CA GLU A 1212 -41.11 14.75 27.11
C GLU A 1212 -40.50 13.53 27.82
#